data_AF-A0AAV4FGR7-F1
#
_entry.id   AF-A0AAV4FGR7-F1
#
_cell.length_a   1.000
_cell.length_b   1.000
_cell.length_c   1.000
_cell.angle_alpha   90.00
_cell.angle_beta   90.00
_cell.angle_gamma   90.00
#
_symmetry.space_group_name_H-M   'P 1'
#
loop_
_entity.id
_entity.type
_entity.pdbx_description
1 polymer ?
#
loop_
_entity_poly.entity_id
_entity_poly.type
_entity_poly.pdbx_seq_one_letter_code
_entity_poly.pdbx_strand_id
1 'polypeptide(L)'
;MQVCLVLLLPPVCGGRLTQLSASIETPNYPEPHPQDMDCVWRITAPEGHQIRLKVVDFQLESSDNCSIDYLEIRNGNFSDSPLMGKFCSNNMQAGTAMYSSSNSLYLNFVSTSYFFGFERGFKINYDSGATGCGGLLSTATGGFRSPHYPHQNPHSSECFWTITVSAGNRLNLYFDHLDLESDSDCSVQFVEVRDSDRTGQLLGRFCDKSATPEFITSVTNSLWVKYRSQSSYSGTGFSARYDINCSSVNFESHVGVIESPNYPESYPYKANCSWRIQAPIGNTFKLHIVALKLETGLDDRCGADNLTFMTFYADYDIPNDSKTLCGYWPPQYIETIGDVINLQFVSDDLKENEGFRLEWQVIGCGGGLSALNGHFQLQNATNEGAYQCEWTITVPLGRKINLEITKLDLECKTGSVEVYAGRNRDGPRLLHQCHSTSSSLMISSPSNTMFVYLHYQDYSPKFEASYKSVDGGCGGRLTAHSGVLLSEEHTKKYPPDSECEWLLELEKSYIIAFSLQAFQMETDQYCNTSYVKIYDGSSSNAPLIKSFCGGDKPNIPATFKSKSNMIFVHLQTGGKKSSYIFDASYTTSCGATLNADKVGSIFSHAFGPQECLWYIVSKIPTRKVSMTVVDFELSCEKGEYLYFTDGLDPTPTINGASQNKYCGNSFPPTFYSQGSAMTVKLVTKGQVEFEADYSSADDACGGKYKATDSNFHGQFISPWYPDNYPNNLECVWELEPLAGNGIELSFLAIELEVRNSSFEKIFIERCVNGKNIARLYGLKTAFTKTFTDKVWIKFRTNKEGTSTGFTATWGPSFVNYLTQNQGKLDFLNGKKDTDYKWIITVDEAFKVNLTVFFLCTGSSNYVKIYDGAEREGGILFKQEQSMSDKKMLISSTNQITIKVRVRSSVKLTIIWNSIISEDHKVEGCGSILKAQNFPQNLTSPGYPDNYPDNTDCWWIIKAPLSSTVVVNITTMAIERQGPDCASSDYVEFLDGGSRKRRSLGQYCGSKRDSLQIRSLHHTLEVHFKSDKTRNFTGFVLSYEIGCGGMLNPASKISSPNYPEQYPPYQNCTWQVSALPGRTILLDFEENFSIAEPKVFTPNSSCSGDYIQLFNGEDSYAPPLVAPNSSSTDGKYCGTVSPRSTETGSSFLMAEFISDKSGSGSGFSFNVSEVEVGCGGHLDLTYERPSGYFTSPNYPRNYSHNLDCIWVIKAPPTKEVQVDFKGSFSVEYSE
;
A
#
# COMPACT_ATOMS: atom_id res chain seq x y z
N MET A 1 -15.94 -96.58 39.43
CA MET A 1 -15.30 -95.97 40.61
C MET A 1 -15.87 -94.56 40.74
N GLN A 2 -16.51 -94.31 41.88
CA GLN A 2 -17.04 -93.06 42.43
C GLN A 2 -17.11 -91.79 41.55
N VAL A 3 -18.36 -91.38 41.30
CA VAL A 3 -18.77 -89.99 41.11
C VAL A 3 -18.38 -89.18 42.35
N CYS A 4 -17.55 -88.15 42.17
CA CYS A 4 -17.36 -87.09 43.16
C CYS A 4 -18.13 -85.86 42.65
N LEU A 5 -19.32 -85.65 43.20
CA LEU A 5 -20.13 -84.47 42.98
C LEU A 5 -19.47 -83.33 43.77
N VAL A 6 -18.63 -82.53 43.12
CA VAL A 6 -18.23 -81.23 43.68
C VAL A 6 -19.40 -80.28 43.41
N LEU A 7 -20.14 -79.97 44.48
CA LEU A 7 -21.06 -78.85 44.53
C LEU A 7 -20.27 -77.58 44.20
N LEU A 8 -20.36 -77.08 42.96
CA LEU A 8 -19.95 -75.73 42.61
C LEU A 8 -20.92 -74.77 43.30
N LEU A 9 -20.45 -74.12 44.37
CA LEU A 9 -21.08 -72.92 44.90
C LEU A 9 -21.12 -71.88 43.75
N PRO A 10 -22.19 -71.07 43.63
CA PRO A 10 -22.21 -69.99 42.66
C PRO A 10 -21.00 -69.07 42.91
N PRO A 11 -20.32 -68.58 41.87
CA PRO A 11 -19.19 -67.67 42.04
C PRO A 11 -19.71 -66.40 42.73
N VAL A 12 -19.36 -66.24 44.01
CA VAL A 12 -19.65 -65.03 44.77
C VAL A 12 -18.62 -63.99 44.37
N CYS A 13 -19.08 -62.84 43.91
CA CYS A 13 -18.26 -61.70 43.50
C CYS A 13 -18.74 -60.43 44.22
N GLY A 14 -17.97 -59.35 44.09
CA GLY A 14 -18.25 -58.11 44.80
C GLY A 14 -17.76 -58.12 46.25
N GLY A 15 -18.03 -57.03 46.96
CA GLY A 15 -17.66 -56.85 48.37
C GLY A 15 -17.16 -55.44 48.70
N ARG A 16 -16.91 -55.21 49.99
CA ARG A 16 -16.34 -53.94 50.48
C ARG A 16 -14.83 -54.04 50.62
N LEU A 17 -14.11 -53.15 49.96
CA LEU A 17 -12.67 -53.12 49.87
C LEU A 17 -12.14 -51.88 50.61
N THR A 18 -11.43 -52.08 51.72
CA THR A 18 -10.86 -51.00 52.56
C THR A 18 -9.34 -51.02 52.62
N GLN A 19 -8.70 -51.88 51.82
CA GLN A 19 -7.25 -52.00 51.77
C GLN A 19 -6.64 -50.80 51.05
N LEU A 20 -5.37 -50.46 51.36
CA LEU A 20 -4.70 -49.35 50.71
C LEU A 20 -4.40 -49.60 49.22
N SER A 21 -4.37 -50.87 48.82
CA SER A 21 -4.28 -51.28 47.43
C SER A 21 -4.75 -52.72 47.28
N ALA A 22 -5.49 -53.05 46.24
CA ALA A 22 -5.78 -54.45 45.87
C ALA A 22 -6.12 -54.57 44.38
N SER A 23 -6.31 -55.80 43.90
CA SER A 23 -6.82 -56.07 42.55
C SER A 23 -8.29 -56.48 42.61
N ILE A 24 -9.06 -56.01 41.63
CA ILE A 24 -10.43 -56.39 41.35
C ILE A 24 -10.41 -57.17 40.04
N GLU A 25 -10.92 -58.38 40.10
CA GLU A 25 -10.92 -59.34 39.00
C GLU A 25 -12.33 -59.88 38.80
N THR A 26 -12.71 -60.09 37.54
CA THR A 26 -13.90 -60.87 37.22
C THR A 26 -13.75 -62.29 37.74
N PRO A 27 -14.84 -62.95 38.18
CA PRO A 27 -14.77 -64.35 38.58
C PRO A 27 -14.23 -65.22 37.44
N ASN A 28 -13.39 -66.19 37.79
CA ASN A 28 -12.64 -67.06 36.88
C ASN A 28 -11.50 -66.42 36.07
N TYR A 29 -11.24 -65.11 36.17
CA TYR A 29 -10.11 -64.47 35.47
C TYR A 29 -8.79 -65.23 35.73
N PRO A 30 -8.01 -65.60 34.69
CA PRO A 30 -8.10 -65.16 33.30
C PRO A 30 -8.95 -66.05 32.37
N GLU A 31 -9.67 -67.05 32.88
CA GLU A 31 -10.64 -67.83 32.10
C GLU A 31 -11.93 -67.01 31.86
N PRO A 32 -12.79 -67.41 30.89
CA PRO A 32 -14.01 -66.67 30.58
C PRO A 32 -14.90 -66.45 31.79
N HIS A 33 -15.45 -65.24 31.92
CA HIS A 33 -16.29 -64.90 33.06
C HIS A 33 -17.64 -65.67 33.04
N PRO A 34 -18.24 -65.99 34.20
CA PRO A 34 -19.57 -66.58 34.25
C PRO A 34 -20.67 -65.65 33.71
N GLN A 35 -21.77 -66.22 33.24
CA GLN A 35 -22.98 -65.51 32.80
C GLN A 35 -23.92 -65.19 33.97
N ASP A 36 -24.83 -64.24 33.76
CA ASP A 36 -25.85 -63.80 34.73
C ASP A 36 -25.25 -63.30 36.07
N MET A 37 -24.12 -62.58 35.99
CA MET A 37 -23.44 -62.01 37.15
C MET A 37 -23.97 -60.61 37.46
N ASP A 38 -24.04 -60.25 38.75
CA ASP A 38 -24.27 -58.90 39.26
C ASP A 38 -23.31 -58.67 40.44
N CYS A 39 -22.15 -58.13 40.13
CA CYS A 39 -21.02 -58.00 41.04
C CYS A 39 -20.81 -56.54 41.43
N VAL A 40 -21.02 -56.23 42.70
CA VAL A 40 -20.84 -54.87 43.23
C VAL A 40 -19.62 -54.80 44.15
N TRP A 41 -18.61 -54.01 43.77
CA TRP A 41 -17.49 -53.66 44.64
C TRP A 41 -17.62 -52.23 45.16
N ARG A 42 -17.36 -52.05 46.46
CA ARG A 42 -17.32 -50.74 47.12
C ARG A 42 -15.94 -50.52 47.70
N ILE A 43 -15.17 -49.65 47.08
CA ILE A 43 -13.82 -49.29 47.55
C ILE A 43 -13.97 -48.09 48.49
N THR A 44 -13.41 -48.16 49.69
CA THR A 44 -13.39 -47.05 50.65
C THR A 44 -11.96 -46.85 51.16
N ALA A 45 -11.35 -45.72 50.81
CA ALA A 45 -10.04 -45.29 51.30
C ALA A 45 -10.18 -44.47 52.60
N PRO A 46 -9.09 -44.34 53.39
CA PRO A 46 -9.05 -43.42 54.52
C PRO A 46 -9.41 -41.98 54.12
N GLU A 47 -9.92 -41.20 55.06
CA GLU A 47 -10.27 -39.81 54.80
C GLU A 47 -9.07 -39.02 54.26
N GLY A 48 -9.35 -38.08 53.35
CA GLY A 48 -8.33 -37.30 52.67
C GLY A 48 -7.48 -38.07 51.67
N HIS A 49 -7.83 -39.32 51.33
CA HIS A 49 -7.17 -40.08 50.28
C HIS A 49 -8.06 -40.24 49.03
N GLN A 50 -7.40 -40.27 47.87
CA GLN A 50 -7.95 -40.47 46.55
C GLN A 50 -7.64 -41.91 46.10
N ILE A 51 -8.58 -42.55 45.41
CA ILE A 51 -8.42 -43.90 44.86
C ILE A 51 -8.03 -43.80 43.40
N ARG A 52 -6.87 -44.34 43.06
CA ARG A 52 -6.43 -44.54 41.68
C ARG A 52 -6.80 -45.95 41.24
N LEU A 53 -7.58 -46.09 40.17
CA LEU A 53 -7.78 -47.35 39.45
C LEU A 53 -6.79 -47.42 38.29
N LYS A 54 -6.13 -48.56 38.11
CA LYS A 54 -5.24 -48.86 36.99
C LYS A 54 -5.71 -50.14 36.30
N VAL A 55 -6.10 -49.99 35.05
CA VAL A 55 -6.59 -51.10 34.22
C VAL A 55 -5.40 -51.94 33.78
N VAL A 56 -5.45 -53.23 34.08
CA VAL A 56 -4.43 -54.20 33.68
C VAL A 56 -4.87 -54.93 32.42
N ASP A 57 -6.13 -55.34 32.39
CA ASP A 57 -6.75 -56.07 31.28
C ASP A 57 -8.27 -55.83 31.31
N PHE A 58 -8.91 -55.72 30.14
CA PHE A 58 -10.34 -55.47 30.03
C PHE A 58 -10.87 -56.01 28.69
N GLN A 59 -11.75 -57.00 28.78
CA GLN A 59 -12.39 -57.64 27.64
C GLN A 59 -13.78 -58.14 28.08
N LEU A 60 -14.84 -57.49 27.58
CA LEU A 60 -16.24 -57.85 27.82
C LEU A 60 -17.00 -57.98 26.49
N GLU A 61 -18.20 -58.54 26.50
CA GLU A 61 -19.04 -58.61 25.30
C GLU A 61 -19.46 -57.19 24.84
N SER A 62 -19.58 -56.99 23.52
CA SER A 62 -19.99 -55.72 22.92
C SER A 62 -21.51 -55.62 22.79
N SER A 63 -22.11 -54.49 23.18
CA SER A 63 -23.56 -54.25 23.04
C SER A 63 -23.94 -52.77 23.04
N ASP A 64 -25.11 -52.44 22.47
CA ASP A 64 -25.65 -51.08 22.42
C ASP A 64 -25.87 -50.52 23.84
N ASN A 65 -25.30 -49.34 24.14
CA ASN A 65 -25.28 -48.72 25.47
C ASN A 65 -24.72 -49.61 26.59
N CYS A 66 -23.87 -50.59 26.23
CA CYS A 66 -23.35 -51.61 27.14
C CYS A 66 -24.50 -52.28 27.93
N SER A 67 -25.52 -52.76 27.24
CA SER A 67 -26.75 -53.32 27.83
C SER A 67 -26.66 -54.81 28.18
N ILE A 68 -25.69 -55.53 27.62
CA ILE A 68 -25.42 -56.95 27.86
C ILE A 68 -24.39 -57.08 28.99
N ASP A 69 -23.09 -57.14 28.66
CA ASP A 69 -22.01 -57.23 29.64
C ASP A 69 -21.34 -55.88 29.82
N TYR A 70 -21.26 -55.40 31.06
CA TYR A 70 -20.69 -54.08 31.33
C TYR A 70 -20.10 -53.92 32.72
N LEU A 71 -19.08 -53.07 32.82
CA LEU A 71 -18.56 -52.53 34.07
C LEU A 71 -18.95 -51.05 34.19
N GLU A 72 -19.76 -50.72 35.18
CA GLU A 72 -20.11 -49.37 35.56
C GLU A 72 -19.23 -48.90 36.72
N ILE A 73 -18.58 -47.75 36.58
CA ILE A 73 -17.73 -47.16 37.62
C ILE A 73 -18.30 -45.80 38.03
N ARG A 74 -18.55 -45.63 39.33
CA ARG A 74 -19.14 -44.42 39.91
C ARG A 74 -18.26 -43.82 41.01
N ASN A 75 -18.20 -42.49 41.01
CA ASN A 75 -17.36 -41.68 41.89
C ASN A 75 -18.01 -41.45 43.26
N GLY A 76 -18.14 -42.51 44.05
CA GLY A 76 -18.74 -42.49 45.39
C GLY A 76 -19.04 -43.90 45.88
N ASN A 77 -19.74 -44.03 47.02
CA ASN A 77 -19.97 -45.33 47.66
C ASN A 77 -21.32 -46.00 47.29
N PHE A 78 -22.10 -45.39 46.39
CA PHE A 78 -23.49 -45.74 46.14
C PHE A 78 -23.81 -45.86 44.64
N SER A 79 -24.87 -46.61 44.31
CA SER A 79 -25.32 -46.83 42.93
C SER A 79 -25.86 -45.57 42.23
N ASP A 80 -26.20 -44.53 42.98
CA ASP A 80 -26.62 -43.20 42.49
C ASP A 80 -25.46 -42.17 42.54
N SER A 81 -24.24 -42.62 42.83
CA SER A 81 -23.04 -41.77 42.78
C SER A 81 -22.74 -41.35 41.33
N PRO A 82 -22.06 -40.21 41.11
CA PRO A 82 -21.77 -39.71 39.76
C PRO A 82 -21.09 -40.76 38.90
N LEU A 83 -21.60 -40.98 37.69
CA LEU A 83 -21.02 -41.95 36.76
C LEU A 83 -19.66 -41.42 36.27
N MET A 84 -18.62 -42.23 36.44
CA MET A 84 -17.30 -41.97 35.82
C MET A 84 -17.23 -42.59 34.42
N GLY A 85 -17.89 -43.73 34.23
CA GLY A 85 -18.05 -44.36 32.92
C GLY A 85 -18.74 -45.71 33.03
N LYS A 86 -19.30 -46.15 31.91
CA LYS A 86 -19.87 -47.49 31.72
C LYS A 86 -19.15 -48.13 30.54
N PHE A 87 -18.52 -49.28 30.77
CA PHE A 87 -17.54 -49.86 29.86
C PHE A 87 -17.96 -51.27 29.44
N CYS A 88 -17.81 -51.59 28.15
CA CYS A 88 -18.01 -52.92 27.57
C CYS A 88 -17.03 -53.13 26.40
N SER A 89 -17.04 -54.29 25.72
CA SER A 89 -16.09 -54.58 24.63
C SER A 89 -14.63 -54.46 25.08
N ASN A 90 -13.79 -53.80 24.28
CA ASN A 90 -12.41 -53.42 24.59
C ASN A 90 -12.27 -51.91 24.83
N ASN A 91 -13.36 -51.23 25.22
CA ASN A 91 -13.43 -49.76 25.33
C ASN A 91 -12.63 -49.19 26.53
N MET A 92 -11.76 -50.00 27.14
CA MET A 92 -10.86 -49.57 28.20
C MET A 92 -9.46 -50.17 27.98
N GLN A 93 -8.51 -49.36 27.52
CA GLN A 93 -7.17 -49.81 27.18
C GLN A 93 -6.34 -50.21 28.42
N ALA A 94 -5.48 -51.22 28.26
CA ALA A 94 -4.53 -51.63 29.30
C ALA A 94 -3.53 -50.51 29.59
N GLY A 95 -3.40 -50.15 30.88
CA GLY A 95 -2.55 -49.03 31.32
C GLY A 95 -3.31 -47.74 31.65
N THR A 96 -4.59 -47.63 31.26
CA THR A 96 -5.46 -46.51 31.64
C THR A 96 -5.53 -46.37 33.15
N ALA A 97 -5.33 -45.15 33.65
CA ALA A 97 -5.41 -44.82 35.07
C ALA A 97 -6.53 -43.81 35.31
N MET A 98 -7.48 -44.14 36.18
CA MET A 98 -8.59 -43.28 36.59
C MET A 98 -8.40 -42.88 38.06
N TYR A 99 -8.75 -41.65 38.42
CA TYR A 99 -8.64 -41.16 39.79
C TYR A 99 -10.02 -40.76 40.30
N SER A 100 -10.44 -41.33 41.44
CA SER A 100 -11.67 -40.91 42.11
C SER A 100 -11.58 -39.44 42.52
N SER A 101 -12.68 -38.72 42.66
CA SER A 101 -12.65 -37.39 43.30
C SER A 101 -13.16 -37.41 44.74
N SER A 102 -13.58 -38.58 45.22
CA SER A 102 -13.92 -38.88 46.60
C SER A 102 -13.00 -39.96 47.16
N ASN A 103 -13.09 -40.26 48.46
CA ASN A 103 -12.38 -41.39 49.07
C ASN A 103 -13.11 -42.73 48.86
N SER A 104 -14.13 -42.80 47.98
CA SER A 104 -14.88 -44.03 47.72
C SER A 104 -15.20 -44.22 46.24
N LEU A 105 -15.26 -45.47 45.78
CA LEU A 105 -15.70 -45.85 44.44
C LEU A 105 -16.71 -46.99 44.50
N TYR A 106 -17.68 -46.97 43.60
CA TYR A 106 -18.70 -47.98 43.41
C TYR A 106 -18.53 -48.56 42.02
N LEU A 107 -18.24 -49.85 41.94
CA LEU A 107 -18.05 -50.58 40.69
C LEU A 107 -19.14 -51.64 40.61
N ASN A 108 -19.89 -51.66 39.52
CA ASN A 108 -20.94 -52.64 39.25
C ASN A 108 -20.67 -53.36 37.93
N PHE A 109 -20.40 -54.66 37.99
CA PHE A 109 -20.24 -55.51 36.81
C PHE A 109 -21.48 -56.38 36.64
N VAL A 110 -22.12 -56.27 35.49
CA VAL A 110 -23.28 -57.09 35.12
C VAL A 110 -22.95 -57.89 33.87
N SER A 111 -23.29 -59.18 33.85
CA SER A 111 -23.25 -60.03 32.66
C SER A 111 -24.59 -60.74 32.42
N THR A 112 -24.89 -61.09 31.17
CA THR A 112 -26.15 -61.77 30.81
C THR A 112 -25.93 -63.03 29.97
N SER A 113 -26.90 -63.95 29.95
CA SER A 113 -26.82 -65.25 29.25
C SER A 113 -27.15 -65.23 27.74
N TYR A 114 -27.13 -64.05 27.08
CA TYR A 114 -27.69 -63.91 25.72
C TYR A 114 -26.79 -64.46 24.59
N PHE A 115 -25.46 -64.50 24.75
CA PHE A 115 -24.51 -65.10 23.80
C PHE A 115 -23.32 -65.78 24.50
N PHE A 116 -22.57 -66.64 23.79
CA PHE A 116 -21.49 -67.45 24.35
C PHE A 116 -20.34 -66.59 24.91
N GLY A 117 -20.22 -66.49 26.24
CA GLY A 117 -19.18 -65.71 26.92
C GLY A 117 -17.80 -66.36 26.81
N PHE A 118 -16.99 -65.91 25.84
CA PHE A 118 -15.59 -66.34 25.66
C PHE A 118 -14.60 -65.29 26.17
N GLU A 119 -15.10 -64.15 26.63
CA GLU A 119 -14.34 -63.01 27.11
C GLU A 119 -13.83 -63.25 28.54
N ARG A 120 -12.55 -62.92 28.76
CA ARG A 120 -11.85 -63.18 30.02
C ARG A 120 -12.30 -62.26 31.16
N GLY A 121 -13.06 -61.21 30.85
CA GLY A 121 -13.46 -60.18 31.81
C GLY A 121 -12.38 -59.13 32.02
N PHE A 122 -12.17 -58.71 33.26
CA PHE A 122 -11.26 -57.61 33.56
C PHE A 122 -10.40 -57.85 34.80
N LYS A 123 -9.24 -57.18 34.81
CA LYS A 123 -8.36 -57.03 35.96
C LYS A 123 -8.01 -55.56 36.15
N ILE A 124 -8.38 -55.00 37.29
CA ILE A 124 -8.14 -53.61 37.65
C ILE A 124 -7.44 -53.57 39.01
N ASN A 125 -6.28 -52.94 39.06
CA ASN A 125 -5.59 -52.67 40.32
C ASN A 125 -6.07 -51.32 40.87
N TYR A 126 -6.25 -51.20 42.17
CA TYR A 126 -6.43 -49.88 42.79
C TYR A 126 -5.38 -49.63 43.86
N ASP A 127 -5.02 -48.36 44.03
CA ASP A 127 -4.21 -47.86 45.14
C ASP A 127 -4.83 -46.58 45.70
N SER A 128 -4.78 -46.40 47.02
CA SER A 128 -5.33 -45.25 47.73
C SER A 128 -4.24 -44.41 48.41
N GLY A 129 -3.02 -44.42 47.86
CA GLY A 129 -1.87 -43.69 48.40
C GLY A 129 -1.82 -42.19 48.06
N ALA A 130 -2.75 -41.69 47.24
CA ALA A 130 -2.82 -40.28 46.86
C ALA A 130 -3.61 -39.49 47.93
N THR A 131 -3.05 -38.43 48.50
CA THR A 131 -3.74 -37.56 49.45
C THR A 131 -4.46 -36.41 48.72
N GLY A 132 -5.76 -36.20 48.94
CA GLY A 132 -6.52 -35.04 48.46
C GLY A 132 -7.99 -35.32 48.10
N CYS A 133 -8.74 -34.27 47.76
CA CYS A 133 -10.03 -34.31 47.07
C CYS A 133 -9.96 -33.43 45.81
N GLY A 134 -10.68 -33.80 44.76
CA GLY A 134 -10.48 -33.20 43.43
C GLY A 134 -9.80 -34.14 42.45
N GLY A 135 -9.29 -33.63 41.33
CA GLY A 135 -8.61 -34.42 40.30
C GLY A 135 -8.82 -33.91 38.87
N LEU A 136 -8.21 -34.60 37.91
CA LEU A 136 -8.39 -34.36 36.48
C LEU A 136 -9.60 -35.17 35.97
N LEU A 137 -10.56 -34.50 35.35
CA LEU A 137 -11.73 -35.09 34.69
C LEU A 137 -11.59 -34.83 33.17
N SER A 138 -11.58 -35.88 32.35
CA SER A 138 -11.28 -35.76 30.92
C SER A 138 -12.31 -36.37 29.97
N THR A 139 -13.37 -36.96 30.51
CA THR A 139 -14.46 -37.56 29.70
C THR A 139 -15.36 -36.47 29.12
N ALA A 140 -16.05 -36.70 27.99
CA ALA A 140 -16.97 -35.71 27.41
C ALA A 140 -18.16 -35.34 28.31
N THR A 141 -18.62 -36.27 29.14
CA THR A 141 -19.63 -36.02 30.17
C THR A 141 -19.13 -36.58 31.48
N GLY A 142 -19.53 -35.98 32.59
CA GLY A 142 -19.11 -36.44 33.90
C GLY A 142 -19.75 -35.67 35.05
N GLY A 143 -19.46 -36.11 36.27
CA GLY A 143 -19.96 -35.41 37.45
C GLY A 143 -19.03 -35.56 38.64
N PHE A 144 -19.10 -34.57 39.53
CA PHE A 144 -18.31 -34.50 40.74
C PHE A 144 -19.14 -33.89 41.86
N ARG A 145 -18.84 -34.30 43.09
CA ARG A 145 -19.55 -33.90 44.30
C ARG A 145 -18.58 -33.40 45.36
N SER A 146 -19.05 -32.58 46.28
CA SER A 146 -18.28 -32.25 47.49
C SER A 146 -18.07 -33.51 48.34
N PRO A 147 -16.99 -33.57 49.15
CA PRO A 147 -16.80 -34.63 50.13
C PRO A 147 -18.05 -34.80 51.02
N HIS A 148 -18.42 -36.04 51.31
CA HIS A 148 -19.55 -36.44 52.17
C HIS A 148 -20.98 -36.15 51.65
N TYR A 149 -21.18 -35.52 50.49
CA TYR A 149 -22.51 -35.30 49.91
C TYR A 149 -23.32 -36.61 49.79
N PRO A 150 -24.61 -36.64 50.17
CA PRO A 150 -25.48 -35.51 50.56
C PRO A 150 -25.43 -35.15 52.06
N HIS A 151 -24.52 -35.75 52.82
CA HIS A 151 -24.34 -35.47 54.24
C HIS A 151 -23.40 -34.28 54.45
N GLN A 152 -23.55 -33.63 55.60
CA GLN A 152 -22.74 -32.48 56.00
C GLN A 152 -21.26 -32.87 56.08
N ASN A 153 -20.38 -31.96 55.65
CA ASN A 153 -18.94 -32.18 55.68
C ASN A 153 -18.39 -31.83 57.09
N PRO A 154 -17.84 -32.79 57.86
CA PRO A 154 -17.45 -32.57 59.25
C PRO A 154 -16.16 -31.75 59.45
N HIS A 155 -15.42 -31.42 58.37
CA HIS A 155 -14.10 -30.77 58.45
C HIS A 155 -13.85 -29.73 57.34
N SER A 156 -12.92 -28.79 57.60
CA SER A 156 -12.44 -27.85 56.58
C SER A 156 -11.79 -28.59 55.43
N SER A 157 -12.29 -28.39 54.21
CA SER A 157 -11.84 -29.10 53.01
C SER A 157 -11.50 -28.10 51.91
N GLU A 158 -10.42 -28.36 51.18
CA GLU A 158 -10.07 -27.59 49.98
C GLU A 158 -9.83 -28.58 48.84
N CYS A 159 -10.67 -28.53 47.80
CA CYS A 159 -10.64 -29.46 46.68
C CYS A 159 -10.45 -28.71 45.37
N PHE A 160 -9.72 -29.33 44.43
CA PHE A 160 -9.41 -28.74 43.13
C PHE A 160 -9.72 -29.73 42.00
N TRP A 161 -10.62 -29.37 41.09
CA TRP A 161 -10.88 -30.14 39.88
C TRP A 161 -10.36 -29.39 38.66
N THR A 162 -9.76 -30.14 37.74
CA THR A 162 -9.47 -29.67 36.39
C THR A 162 -10.29 -30.52 35.45
N ILE A 163 -11.17 -29.89 34.67
CA ILE A 163 -12.02 -30.57 33.70
C ILE A 163 -11.48 -30.19 32.33
N THR A 164 -11.03 -31.13 31.52
CA THR A 164 -10.44 -30.85 30.20
C THR A 164 -10.99 -31.80 29.16
N VAL A 165 -11.65 -31.30 28.13
CA VAL A 165 -12.23 -32.10 27.02
C VAL A 165 -11.43 -31.92 25.74
N SER A 166 -11.76 -32.72 24.71
CA SER A 166 -11.14 -32.67 23.38
C SER A 166 -11.08 -31.24 22.83
N ALA A 167 -9.95 -30.88 22.21
CA ALA A 167 -9.65 -29.53 21.75
C ALA A 167 -10.72 -29.02 20.76
N GLY A 168 -10.97 -27.72 20.78
CA GLY A 168 -11.99 -27.11 19.93
C GLY A 168 -13.42 -27.17 20.49
N ASN A 169 -13.65 -27.88 21.60
CA ASN A 169 -14.95 -27.96 22.27
C ASN A 169 -15.02 -27.06 23.51
N ARG A 170 -16.23 -26.79 24.01
CA ARG A 170 -16.50 -26.09 25.27
C ARG A 170 -17.13 -27.05 26.28
N LEU A 171 -17.28 -26.60 27.52
CA LEU A 171 -17.88 -27.32 28.63
C LEU A 171 -19.09 -26.55 29.14
N ASN A 172 -20.22 -27.22 29.33
CA ASN A 172 -21.32 -26.70 30.13
C ASN A 172 -21.28 -27.38 31.50
N LEU A 173 -21.15 -26.60 32.57
CA LEU A 173 -21.17 -27.07 33.95
C LEU A 173 -22.52 -26.74 34.60
N TYR A 174 -23.15 -27.75 35.19
CA TYR A 174 -24.44 -27.67 35.87
C TYR A 174 -24.27 -27.96 37.36
N PHE A 175 -24.96 -27.19 38.21
CA PHE A 175 -25.13 -27.52 39.62
C PHE A 175 -26.49 -28.17 39.85
N ASP A 176 -26.48 -29.49 40.03
CA ASP A 176 -27.69 -30.25 40.37
C ASP A 176 -28.18 -29.86 41.76
N HIS A 177 -27.25 -29.72 42.69
CA HIS A 177 -27.48 -29.25 44.05
C HIS A 177 -26.29 -28.39 44.50
N LEU A 178 -26.57 -27.29 45.16
CA LEU A 178 -25.57 -26.40 45.77
C LEU A 178 -26.18 -25.78 47.03
N ASP A 179 -25.73 -26.25 48.18
CA ASP A 179 -26.22 -25.86 49.49
C ASP A 179 -25.00 -25.73 50.44
N LEU A 180 -24.42 -24.53 50.46
CA LEU A 180 -23.28 -24.14 51.29
C LEU A 180 -23.67 -22.96 52.20
N GLU A 181 -22.87 -22.72 53.24
CA GLU A 181 -23.04 -21.56 54.13
C GLU A 181 -22.95 -20.24 53.34
N SER A 182 -24.07 -19.49 53.28
CA SER A 182 -24.18 -18.26 52.49
C SER A 182 -23.84 -17.00 53.31
N ASP A 183 -22.98 -16.16 52.73
CA ASP A 183 -22.66 -14.80 53.17
C ASP A 183 -22.67 -13.87 51.94
N SER A 184 -22.73 -12.55 52.11
CA SER A 184 -23.00 -11.59 51.01
C SER A 184 -22.04 -11.70 49.82
N ASP A 185 -20.80 -12.14 50.06
CA ASP A 185 -19.74 -12.30 49.05
C ASP A 185 -19.29 -13.76 48.84
N CYS A 186 -20.03 -14.76 49.35
CA CYS A 186 -19.63 -16.18 49.37
C CYS A 186 -18.17 -16.37 49.85
N SER A 187 -17.80 -15.73 50.97
CA SER A 187 -16.40 -15.65 51.42
C SER A 187 -15.95 -16.83 52.29
N VAL A 188 -16.90 -17.46 52.98
CA VAL A 188 -16.66 -18.52 53.98
C VAL A 188 -16.62 -19.91 53.33
N GLN A 189 -17.67 -20.27 52.60
CA GLN A 189 -17.75 -21.48 51.79
C GLN A 189 -18.10 -21.12 50.35
N PHE A 190 -17.41 -21.71 49.39
CA PHE A 190 -17.68 -21.42 47.98
C PHE A 190 -17.18 -22.50 47.03
N VAL A 191 -17.81 -22.53 45.85
CA VAL A 191 -17.28 -23.12 44.63
C VAL A 191 -16.88 -21.99 43.68
N GLU A 192 -15.60 -21.92 43.36
CA GLU A 192 -15.01 -20.96 42.44
C GLU A 192 -14.72 -21.66 41.11
N VAL A 193 -15.29 -21.15 40.02
CA VAL A 193 -15.12 -21.70 38.68
C VAL A 193 -14.32 -20.71 37.84
N ARG A 194 -13.19 -21.17 37.30
CA ARG A 194 -12.32 -20.41 36.40
C ARG A 194 -12.20 -21.12 35.06
N ASP A 195 -12.04 -20.34 34.01
CA ASP A 195 -11.74 -20.85 32.68
C ASP A 195 -10.25 -21.21 32.54
N SER A 196 -9.91 -22.28 31.84
CA SER A 196 -8.56 -22.82 31.60
C SER A 196 -7.83 -23.39 32.82
N ASP A 197 -7.30 -22.54 33.72
CA ASP A 197 -6.44 -22.89 34.84
C ASP A 197 -6.71 -22.02 36.10
N ARG A 198 -5.86 -22.16 37.14
CA ARG A 198 -5.98 -21.42 38.40
C ARG A 198 -5.85 -19.89 38.25
N THR A 199 -5.19 -19.42 37.20
CA THR A 199 -4.96 -17.99 36.91
C THR A 199 -5.93 -17.43 35.87
N GLY A 200 -6.70 -18.29 35.22
CA GLY A 200 -7.66 -17.90 34.20
C GLY A 200 -8.86 -17.12 34.72
N GLN A 201 -9.70 -16.68 33.78
CA GLN A 201 -10.84 -15.81 34.03
C GLN A 201 -11.78 -16.43 35.06
N LEU A 202 -12.18 -15.65 36.06
CA LEU A 202 -13.20 -16.06 37.03
C LEU A 202 -14.57 -16.03 36.36
N LEU A 203 -15.17 -17.20 36.14
CA LEU A 203 -16.53 -17.34 35.60
C LEU A 203 -17.58 -17.14 36.68
N GLY A 204 -17.24 -17.44 37.94
CA GLY A 204 -18.06 -17.09 39.09
C GLY A 204 -17.62 -17.76 40.38
N ARG A 205 -18.17 -17.25 41.48
CA ARG A 205 -18.06 -17.84 42.82
C ARG A 205 -19.46 -18.05 43.38
N PHE A 206 -19.75 -19.27 43.81
CA PHE A 206 -21.11 -19.71 44.13
C PHE A 206 -21.16 -20.38 45.51
N CYS A 207 -22.20 -20.07 46.29
CA CYS A 207 -22.47 -20.69 47.59
C CYS A 207 -23.94 -21.14 47.77
N ASP A 208 -24.85 -20.70 46.92
CA ASP A 208 -26.26 -21.13 46.89
C ASP A 208 -26.72 -21.28 45.43
N LYS A 209 -27.51 -22.32 45.16
CA LYS A 209 -28.14 -22.57 43.85
C LYS A 209 -29.06 -21.43 43.40
N SER A 210 -29.67 -20.68 44.32
CA SER A 210 -30.51 -19.52 43.97
C SER A 210 -29.74 -18.41 43.24
N ALA A 211 -28.41 -18.37 43.41
CA ALA A 211 -27.50 -17.40 42.81
C ALA A 211 -26.70 -17.96 41.62
N THR A 212 -26.97 -19.19 41.16
CA THR A 212 -26.27 -19.80 40.00
C THR A 212 -27.07 -19.68 38.70
N PRO A 213 -26.41 -19.44 37.54
CA PRO A 213 -27.05 -19.60 36.24
C PRO A 213 -27.44 -21.07 35.97
N GLU A 214 -28.31 -21.31 34.99
CA GLU A 214 -28.77 -22.67 34.63
C GLU A 214 -27.61 -23.61 34.29
N PHE A 215 -26.59 -23.09 33.61
CA PHE A 215 -25.28 -23.70 33.42
C PHE A 215 -24.21 -22.63 33.20
N ILE A 216 -22.95 -23.03 33.42
CA ILE A 216 -21.77 -22.19 33.20
C ILE A 216 -21.04 -22.75 31.97
N THR A 217 -20.94 -21.96 30.91
CA THR A 217 -20.21 -22.32 29.70
C THR A 217 -18.77 -21.86 29.77
N SER A 218 -17.82 -22.74 29.44
CA SER A 218 -16.41 -22.40 29.33
C SER A 218 -16.10 -21.58 28.07
N VAL A 219 -14.99 -20.84 28.09
CA VAL A 219 -14.42 -20.12 26.95
C VAL A 219 -13.31 -20.93 26.28
N THR A 220 -12.62 -21.78 27.04
CA THR A 220 -11.66 -22.77 26.51
C THR A 220 -12.23 -24.19 26.60
N ASN A 221 -11.45 -25.21 26.23
CA ASN A 221 -11.81 -26.62 26.43
C ASN A 221 -11.52 -27.12 27.86
N SER A 222 -11.24 -26.22 28.80
CA SER A 222 -10.85 -26.57 30.16
C SER A 222 -11.48 -25.66 31.21
N LEU A 223 -11.88 -26.23 32.34
CA LEU A 223 -12.34 -25.51 33.53
C LEU A 223 -11.49 -25.90 34.74
N TRP A 224 -11.20 -24.91 35.58
CA TRP A 224 -10.60 -25.11 36.89
C TRP A 224 -11.61 -24.76 37.97
N VAL A 225 -11.94 -25.73 38.82
CA VAL A 225 -12.95 -25.59 39.87
C VAL A 225 -12.31 -25.76 41.23
N LYS A 226 -12.53 -24.81 42.12
CA LYS A 226 -12.06 -24.85 43.50
C LYS A 226 -13.24 -24.85 44.46
N TYR A 227 -13.29 -25.84 45.34
CA TYR A 227 -14.18 -25.83 46.50
C TYR A 227 -13.38 -25.53 47.76
N ARG A 228 -13.90 -24.66 48.61
CA ARG A 228 -13.31 -24.39 49.93
C ARG A 228 -14.40 -24.36 51.00
N SER A 229 -14.17 -25.07 52.09
CA SER A 229 -14.93 -25.00 53.34
C SER A 229 -13.99 -24.77 54.53
N GLN A 230 -14.31 -23.78 55.39
CA GLN A 230 -13.45 -23.35 56.51
C GLN A 230 -14.06 -23.59 57.90
N SER A 231 -15.31 -24.05 58.01
CA SER A 231 -16.06 -24.25 59.25
C SER A 231 -16.78 -25.61 59.23
N SER A 232 -17.06 -26.19 60.40
CA SER A 232 -17.70 -27.51 60.54
C SER A 232 -19.24 -27.49 60.58
N TYR A 233 -19.92 -26.39 60.21
CA TYR A 233 -21.39 -26.34 60.22
C TYR A 233 -22.00 -25.38 59.19
N SER A 234 -22.61 -25.95 58.14
CA SER A 234 -23.97 -25.72 57.56
C SER A 234 -23.96 -25.99 56.05
N GLY A 235 -24.97 -26.70 55.54
CA GLY A 235 -25.13 -27.10 54.13
C GLY A 235 -24.87 -28.60 53.85
N THR A 236 -25.62 -29.17 52.90
CA THR A 236 -25.48 -30.56 52.42
C THR A 236 -24.36 -30.75 51.39
N GLY A 237 -23.70 -29.67 50.97
CA GLY A 237 -22.61 -29.68 50.00
C GLY A 237 -23.10 -29.38 48.58
N PHE A 238 -22.42 -29.92 47.57
CA PHE A 238 -22.81 -29.75 46.17
C PHE A 238 -22.66 -31.01 45.33
N SER A 239 -23.49 -31.09 44.28
CA SER A 239 -23.38 -32.06 43.19
C SER A 239 -23.40 -31.29 41.88
N ALA A 240 -22.36 -31.50 41.07
CA ALA A 240 -22.20 -30.89 39.78
C ALA A 240 -22.03 -31.95 38.69
N ARG A 241 -22.53 -31.66 37.50
CA ARG A 241 -22.33 -32.45 36.28
C ARG A 241 -21.87 -31.53 35.18
N TYR A 242 -21.13 -32.06 34.22
CA TYR A 242 -20.67 -31.30 33.07
C TYR A 242 -20.84 -32.13 31.80
N ASP A 243 -21.09 -31.43 30.70
CA ASP A 243 -21.24 -32.01 29.38
C ASP A 243 -20.45 -31.21 28.35
N ILE A 244 -19.89 -31.90 27.36
CA ILE A 244 -19.21 -31.27 26.22
C ILE A 244 -20.23 -30.49 25.40
N ASN A 245 -19.85 -29.27 25.02
CA ASN A 245 -20.61 -28.41 24.14
C ASN A 245 -19.78 -28.17 22.87
N CYS A 246 -20.20 -28.81 21.78
CA CYS A 246 -19.54 -28.74 20.48
C CYS A 246 -20.39 -28.02 19.42
N SER A 247 -21.53 -27.43 19.80
CA SER A 247 -22.46 -26.80 18.87
C SER A 247 -22.28 -25.28 18.85
N SER A 248 -22.11 -24.71 17.66
CA SER A 248 -21.96 -23.28 17.40
C SER A 248 -20.77 -22.64 18.13
N VAL A 249 -19.63 -23.33 18.15
CA VAL A 249 -18.41 -22.81 18.77
C VAL A 249 -17.66 -21.93 17.78
N ASN A 250 -17.42 -20.67 18.15
CA ASN A 250 -16.74 -19.69 17.31
C ASN A 250 -15.27 -19.51 17.71
N PHE A 251 -14.40 -19.39 16.69
CA PHE A 251 -12.98 -19.13 16.84
C PHE A 251 -12.54 -17.94 15.98
N GLU A 252 -11.77 -17.05 16.59
CA GLU A 252 -11.14 -15.89 15.93
C GLU A 252 -9.60 -15.98 16.01
N SER A 253 -9.05 -17.15 16.40
CA SER A 253 -7.62 -17.31 16.60
C SER A 253 -6.87 -17.64 15.30
N HIS A 254 -5.65 -17.11 15.19
CA HIS A 254 -4.77 -17.31 14.01
C HIS A 254 -4.29 -18.75 13.85
N VAL A 255 -4.27 -19.50 14.93
CA VAL A 255 -3.97 -20.93 14.96
C VAL A 255 -4.92 -21.62 15.93
N GLY A 256 -5.14 -22.90 15.71
CA GLY A 256 -5.85 -23.72 16.69
C GLY A 256 -6.05 -25.16 16.26
N VAL A 257 -6.76 -25.89 17.10
CA VAL A 257 -7.01 -27.33 16.95
C VAL A 257 -8.49 -27.62 17.22
N ILE A 258 -9.11 -28.43 16.36
CA ILE A 258 -10.44 -29.00 16.58
C ILE A 258 -10.32 -30.52 16.58
N GLU A 259 -10.87 -31.14 17.60
CA GLU A 259 -10.96 -32.57 17.77
C GLU A 259 -12.43 -32.98 17.90
N SER A 260 -12.77 -34.14 17.34
CA SER A 260 -14.07 -34.77 17.60
C SER A 260 -14.25 -35.01 19.11
N PRO A 261 -15.48 -35.02 19.62
CA PRO A 261 -15.73 -35.37 21.02
C PRO A 261 -15.08 -36.71 21.37
N ASN A 262 -14.45 -36.79 22.54
CA ASN A 262 -13.68 -37.93 23.06
C ASN A 262 -12.35 -38.27 22.37
N TYR A 263 -11.96 -37.59 21.28
CA TYR A 263 -10.68 -37.88 20.60
C TYR A 263 -9.50 -37.95 21.60
N PRO A 264 -8.62 -38.96 21.54
CA PRO A 264 -8.48 -39.97 20.48
C PRO A 264 -9.41 -41.20 20.61
N GLU A 265 -10.26 -41.25 21.63
CA GLU A 265 -11.27 -42.31 21.80
C GLU A 265 -12.47 -42.09 20.87
N SER A 266 -13.34 -43.11 20.79
CA SER A 266 -14.48 -43.09 19.88
C SER A 266 -15.45 -41.93 20.13
N TYR A 267 -15.86 -41.25 19.04
CA TYR A 267 -16.89 -40.21 19.12
C TYR A 267 -18.26 -40.80 19.48
N PRO A 268 -19.12 -40.06 20.18
CA PRO A 268 -20.45 -40.54 20.56
C PRO A 268 -21.41 -40.64 19.38
N TYR A 269 -22.41 -41.53 19.50
CA TYR A 269 -23.55 -41.62 18.59
C TYR A 269 -24.41 -40.34 18.59
N LYS A 270 -25.06 -40.03 17.47
CA LYS A 270 -25.87 -38.81 17.25
C LYS A 270 -25.16 -37.49 17.56
N ALA A 271 -23.84 -37.43 17.45
CA ALA A 271 -23.09 -36.19 17.61
C ALA A 271 -23.55 -35.20 16.54
N ASN A 272 -23.81 -33.95 16.94
CA ASN A 272 -24.09 -32.85 16.01
C ASN A 272 -23.30 -31.63 16.45
N CYS A 273 -22.07 -31.56 15.96
CA CYS A 273 -21.11 -30.52 16.33
C CYS A 273 -20.93 -29.53 15.19
N SER A 274 -20.84 -28.26 15.53
CA SER A 274 -20.61 -27.19 14.57
C SER A 274 -19.62 -26.17 15.11
N TRP A 275 -18.62 -25.86 14.28
CA TRP A 275 -17.58 -24.88 14.58
C TRP A 275 -17.49 -23.86 13.47
N ARG A 276 -17.29 -22.59 13.84
CA ARG A 276 -17.07 -21.49 12.90
C ARG A 276 -15.73 -20.83 13.20
N ILE A 277 -14.84 -20.80 12.23
CA ILE A 277 -13.52 -20.18 12.32
C ILE A 277 -13.53 -18.96 11.41
N GLN A 278 -13.21 -17.79 11.96
CA GLN A 278 -13.20 -16.52 11.23
C GLN A 278 -11.82 -15.89 11.29
N ALA A 279 -11.26 -15.59 10.13
CA ALA A 279 -10.01 -14.86 10.00
C ALA A 279 -10.30 -13.36 9.86
N PRO A 280 -9.32 -12.49 10.19
CA PRO A 280 -9.44 -11.07 9.87
C PRO A 280 -9.53 -10.87 8.35
N ILE A 281 -10.21 -9.81 7.93
CA ILE A 281 -10.52 -9.54 6.51
C ILE A 281 -9.25 -9.58 5.65
N GLY A 282 -9.32 -10.24 4.50
CA GLY A 282 -8.22 -10.37 3.54
C GLY A 282 -7.28 -11.56 3.81
N ASN A 283 -7.43 -12.26 4.93
CA ASN A 283 -6.66 -13.46 5.23
C ASN A 283 -7.44 -14.74 4.88
N THR A 284 -6.72 -15.82 4.60
CA THR A 284 -7.30 -17.16 4.32
C THR A 284 -6.78 -18.18 5.33
N PHE A 285 -7.12 -19.46 5.18
CA PHE A 285 -6.70 -20.52 6.07
C PHE A 285 -5.96 -21.64 5.36
N LYS A 286 -5.01 -22.25 6.08
CA LYS A 286 -4.45 -23.56 5.82
C LYS A 286 -4.94 -24.52 6.88
N LEU A 287 -5.70 -25.52 6.45
CA LEU A 287 -6.14 -26.62 7.29
C LEU A 287 -5.19 -27.79 7.12
N HIS A 288 -4.81 -28.42 8.23
CA HIS A 288 -4.03 -29.64 8.30
C HIS A 288 -4.89 -30.71 8.96
N ILE A 289 -5.32 -31.69 8.17
CA ILE A 289 -6.00 -32.88 8.69
C ILE A 289 -4.90 -33.79 9.23
N VAL A 290 -4.80 -33.93 10.56
CA VAL A 290 -3.80 -34.78 11.20
C VAL A 290 -4.24 -36.23 11.16
N ALA A 291 -5.51 -36.48 11.47
CA ALA A 291 -6.12 -37.81 11.38
C ALA A 291 -7.63 -37.65 11.18
N LEU A 292 -8.23 -38.50 10.35
CA LEU A 292 -9.68 -38.61 10.18
C LEU A 292 -10.06 -40.07 9.94
N LYS A 293 -10.85 -40.62 10.86
CA LYS A 293 -11.39 -41.98 10.89
C LYS A 293 -12.87 -41.92 11.25
N LEU A 294 -13.74 -41.88 10.25
CA LEU A 294 -15.20 -41.87 10.39
C LEU A 294 -15.81 -43.12 9.77
N GLU A 295 -17.06 -43.43 10.10
CA GLU A 295 -17.80 -44.50 9.41
C GLU A 295 -17.95 -44.20 7.91
N THR A 296 -17.88 -45.25 7.09
CA THR A 296 -18.25 -45.20 5.67
C THR A 296 -19.59 -45.90 5.48
N GLY A 297 -20.55 -45.24 4.83
CA GLY A 297 -21.80 -45.88 4.39
C GLY A 297 -21.58 -46.89 3.25
N LEU A 298 -22.66 -47.56 2.84
CA LEU A 298 -22.66 -48.52 1.72
C LEU A 298 -22.48 -47.87 0.33
N ASP A 299 -22.65 -46.55 0.23
CA ASP A 299 -22.42 -45.72 -0.96
C ASP A 299 -21.34 -44.67 -0.64
N ASP A 300 -20.49 -44.34 -1.62
CA ASP A 300 -19.41 -43.32 -1.56
C ASP A 300 -19.89 -41.87 -1.29
N ARG A 301 -21.15 -41.69 -0.86
CA ARG A 301 -21.80 -40.39 -0.64
C ARG A 301 -21.76 -39.89 0.80
N CYS A 302 -20.95 -40.49 1.69
CA CYS A 302 -20.82 -40.08 3.09
C CYS A 302 -22.17 -39.93 3.84
N GLY A 303 -23.10 -40.86 3.61
CA GLY A 303 -24.45 -40.83 4.19
C GLY A 303 -24.58 -41.37 5.61
N ALA A 304 -23.53 -41.96 6.16
CA ALA A 304 -23.40 -42.33 7.57
C ALA A 304 -22.74 -41.14 8.31
N ASP A 305 -21.67 -41.37 9.04
CA ASP A 305 -20.92 -40.31 9.71
C ASP A 305 -20.13 -39.45 8.73
N ASN A 306 -20.26 -38.13 8.88
CA ASN A 306 -19.56 -37.22 8.00
C ASN A 306 -19.11 -35.92 8.67
N LEU A 307 -18.02 -35.37 8.13
CA LEU A 307 -17.47 -34.07 8.47
C LEU A 307 -17.54 -33.19 7.22
N THR A 308 -18.43 -32.21 7.25
CA THR A 308 -18.61 -31.25 6.16
C THR A 308 -17.87 -29.96 6.48
N PHE A 309 -17.05 -29.49 5.56
CA PHE A 309 -16.45 -28.17 5.63
C PHE A 309 -16.99 -27.26 4.53
N MET A 310 -17.28 -26.02 4.88
CA MET A 310 -17.81 -25.00 4.00
C MET A 310 -16.96 -23.73 4.15
N THR A 311 -16.53 -23.14 3.03
CA THR A 311 -15.76 -21.88 3.04
C THR A 311 -16.60 -20.73 2.48
N PHE A 312 -16.52 -19.57 3.10
CA PHE A 312 -17.29 -18.36 2.75
C PHE A 312 -16.37 -17.14 2.65
N TYR A 313 -16.81 -16.12 1.90
CA TYR A 313 -16.34 -14.75 2.09
C TYR A 313 -17.28 -14.04 3.07
N ALA A 314 -16.78 -13.29 4.05
CA ALA A 314 -17.59 -12.68 5.10
C ALA A 314 -18.78 -11.83 4.62
N ASP A 315 -18.73 -11.27 3.41
CA ASP A 315 -19.80 -10.46 2.80
C ASP A 315 -20.90 -11.27 2.09
N TYR A 316 -20.74 -12.59 1.93
CA TYR A 316 -21.69 -13.46 1.22
C TYR A 316 -22.01 -14.75 2.00
N ASP A 317 -23.27 -14.97 2.36
CA ASP A 317 -23.77 -16.19 3.04
C ASP A 317 -23.89 -17.42 2.12
N ILE A 318 -23.27 -17.40 0.94
CA ILE A 318 -23.28 -18.52 -0.02
C ILE A 318 -21.90 -19.21 0.06
N PRO A 319 -21.84 -20.52 0.36
CA PRO A 319 -20.57 -21.23 0.43
C PRO A 319 -19.92 -21.31 -0.95
N ASN A 320 -18.66 -20.87 -1.05
CA ASN A 320 -17.87 -20.91 -2.29
C ASN A 320 -17.39 -22.32 -2.62
N ASP A 321 -17.02 -23.07 -1.58
CA ASP A 321 -16.56 -24.44 -1.68
C ASP A 321 -17.10 -25.22 -0.48
N SER A 322 -17.52 -26.46 -0.75
CA SER A 322 -18.09 -27.36 0.24
C SER A 322 -17.63 -28.78 -0.07
N LYS A 323 -17.09 -29.45 0.94
CA LYS A 323 -16.66 -30.84 0.81
C LYS A 323 -17.00 -31.60 2.08
N THR A 324 -17.55 -32.79 1.87
CA THR A 324 -17.93 -33.72 2.92
C THR A 324 -16.94 -34.87 2.94
N LEU A 325 -16.39 -35.15 4.13
CA LEU A 325 -15.40 -36.20 4.37
C LEU A 325 -16.00 -37.29 5.25
N CYS A 326 -15.71 -38.54 4.91
CA CYS A 326 -16.04 -39.74 5.70
C CYS A 326 -14.96 -40.82 5.47
N GLY A 327 -14.97 -41.88 6.27
CA GLY A 327 -14.00 -42.96 6.16
C GLY A 327 -12.61 -42.61 6.69
N TYR A 328 -11.58 -43.26 6.11
CA TYR A 328 -10.18 -43.05 6.49
C TYR A 328 -9.50 -42.09 5.51
N TRP A 329 -8.88 -41.03 6.05
CA TRP A 329 -8.07 -40.10 5.28
C TRP A 329 -6.66 -39.96 5.85
N PRO A 330 -5.60 -40.05 5.01
CA PRO A 330 -4.23 -39.78 5.44
C PRO A 330 -4.01 -38.28 5.71
N PRO A 331 -2.94 -37.91 6.42
CA PRO A 331 -2.67 -36.50 6.70
C PRO A 331 -2.55 -35.66 5.43
N GLN A 332 -3.34 -34.58 5.34
CA GLN A 332 -3.43 -33.72 4.15
C GLN A 332 -3.59 -32.25 4.53
N TYR A 333 -3.10 -31.36 3.66
CA TYR A 333 -3.32 -29.92 3.74
C TYR A 333 -4.40 -29.44 2.76
N ILE A 334 -5.23 -28.51 3.20
CA ILE A 334 -6.27 -27.84 2.41
C ILE A 334 -6.09 -26.33 2.59
N GLU A 335 -5.98 -25.59 1.48
CA GLU A 335 -5.93 -24.12 1.50
C GLU A 335 -7.31 -23.57 1.11
N THR A 336 -7.80 -22.59 1.86
CA THR A 336 -9.13 -21.99 1.62
C THR A 336 -9.02 -20.73 0.77
N ILE A 337 -10.11 -20.43 0.06
CA ILE A 337 -10.25 -19.22 -0.76
C ILE A 337 -10.90 -18.09 0.06
N GLY A 338 -11.73 -18.43 1.06
CA GLY A 338 -12.45 -17.49 1.92
C GLY A 338 -11.83 -17.28 3.30
N ASP A 339 -12.32 -16.26 4.01
CA ASP A 339 -11.93 -15.79 5.36
C ASP A 339 -12.80 -16.39 6.48
N VAL A 340 -13.78 -17.24 6.14
CA VAL A 340 -14.60 -17.97 7.11
C VAL A 340 -14.67 -19.46 6.75
N ILE A 341 -14.48 -20.33 7.74
CA ILE A 341 -14.71 -21.78 7.65
C ILE A 341 -15.84 -22.17 8.61
N ASN A 342 -16.88 -22.83 8.10
CA ASN A 342 -17.82 -23.57 8.93
C ASN A 342 -17.56 -25.07 8.80
N LEU A 343 -17.38 -25.74 9.94
CA LEU A 343 -17.25 -27.19 10.05
C LEU A 343 -18.49 -27.76 10.71
N GLN A 344 -19.03 -28.84 10.16
CA GLN A 344 -20.15 -29.58 10.74
C GLN A 344 -19.84 -31.07 10.77
N PHE A 345 -19.89 -31.66 11.95
CA PHE A 345 -19.75 -33.09 12.17
C PHE A 345 -21.07 -33.69 12.61
N VAL A 346 -21.54 -34.71 11.89
CA VAL A 346 -22.74 -35.46 12.22
C VAL A 346 -22.42 -36.95 12.28
N SER A 347 -22.79 -37.61 13.37
CA SER A 347 -22.75 -39.08 13.48
C SER A 347 -24.14 -39.69 13.63
N ASP A 348 -24.27 -40.97 13.27
CA ASP A 348 -25.50 -41.75 13.37
C ASP A 348 -25.53 -42.67 14.61
N ASP A 349 -26.37 -43.71 14.59
CA ASP A 349 -26.62 -44.66 15.69
C ASP A 349 -25.90 -46.00 15.55
N LEU A 350 -25.14 -46.20 14.48
CA LEU A 350 -24.73 -47.53 14.06
C LEU A 350 -23.29 -47.86 14.46
N LYS A 351 -22.33 -46.96 14.18
CA LYS A 351 -20.91 -47.24 14.44
C LYS A 351 -20.13 -46.01 14.86
N GLU A 352 -19.23 -46.22 15.80
CA GLU A 352 -18.26 -45.21 16.25
C GLU A 352 -16.84 -45.58 15.80
N ASN A 353 -15.98 -44.57 15.63
CA ASN A 353 -14.54 -44.71 15.35
C ASN A 353 -13.75 -43.64 16.12
N GLU A 354 -12.42 -43.70 16.07
CA GLU A 354 -11.49 -42.77 16.75
C GLU A 354 -11.70 -41.27 16.39
N GLY A 355 -12.44 -40.94 15.34
CA GLY A 355 -12.82 -39.57 15.01
C GLY A 355 -11.75 -38.79 14.26
N PHE A 356 -11.59 -37.50 14.56
CA PHE A 356 -10.69 -36.62 13.81
C PHE A 356 -9.97 -35.59 14.66
N ARG A 357 -8.80 -35.18 14.17
CA ARG A 357 -8.05 -34.00 14.64
C ARG A 357 -7.66 -33.13 13.45
N LEU A 358 -8.06 -31.87 13.52
CA LEU A 358 -7.79 -30.83 12.54
C LEU A 358 -7.01 -29.70 13.20
N GLU A 359 -6.02 -29.18 12.48
CA GLU A 359 -5.26 -28.01 12.89
C GLU A 359 -5.41 -26.93 11.82
N TRP A 360 -5.60 -25.67 12.22
CA TRP A 360 -5.66 -24.56 11.26
C TRP A 360 -4.59 -23.52 11.53
N GLN A 361 -4.21 -22.84 10.46
CA GLN A 361 -3.33 -21.68 10.48
C GLN A 361 -3.87 -20.64 9.51
N VAL A 362 -4.01 -19.40 9.96
CA VAL A 362 -4.32 -18.26 9.10
C VAL A 362 -3.12 -17.96 8.19
N ILE A 363 -3.37 -17.87 6.89
CA ILE A 363 -2.43 -17.40 5.87
C ILE A 363 -2.74 -15.94 5.56
N GLY A 364 -1.71 -15.10 5.64
CA GLY A 364 -1.79 -13.66 5.38
C GLY A 364 -0.91 -12.90 6.37
N CYS A 365 -1.52 -11.99 7.14
CA CYS A 365 -0.87 -11.18 8.15
C CYS A 365 -1.49 -11.38 9.55
N GLY A 366 -0.76 -11.01 10.60
CA GLY A 366 -1.17 -11.22 11.99
C GLY A 366 -0.58 -12.48 12.64
N GLY A 367 -0.92 -12.72 13.91
CA GLY A 367 -0.53 -13.91 14.66
C GLY A 367 -0.16 -13.66 16.13
N GLY A 368 -0.10 -14.75 16.90
CA GLY A 368 0.38 -14.74 18.28
C GLY A 368 1.91 -14.80 18.36
N LEU A 369 2.53 -13.88 19.09
CA LEU A 369 3.97 -13.76 19.25
C LEU A 369 4.34 -13.95 20.73
N SER A 370 5.05 -15.04 21.06
CA SER A 370 5.36 -15.42 22.46
C SER A 370 6.86 -15.45 22.80
N ALA A 371 7.73 -15.21 21.82
CA ALA A 371 9.17 -15.17 22.04
C ALA A 371 9.57 -13.98 22.93
N LEU A 372 10.75 -14.02 23.55
CA LEU A 372 11.26 -12.88 24.33
C LEU A 372 11.65 -11.69 23.46
N ASN A 373 11.84 -11.90 22.17
CA ASN A 373 12.13 -10.90 21.17
C ASN A 373 11.67 -11.44 19.81
N GLY A 374 11.25 -10.56 18.92
CA GLY A 374 10.81 -10.98 17.60
C GLY A 374 10.74 -9.82 16.62
N HIS A 375 10.70 -10.18 15.34
CA HIS A 375 10.57 -9.27 14.22
C HIS A 375 9.42 -9.75 13.34
N PHE A 376 8.55 -8.85 12.91
CA PHE A 376 7.38 -9.16 12.11
C PHE A 376 7.08 -8.04 11.11
N GLN A 377 6.55 -8.44 9.95
CA GLN A 377 6.28 -7.58 8.81
C GLN A 377 5.09 -8.15 8.03
N LEU A 378 4.55 -7.37 7.10
CA LEU A 378 3.56 -7.87 6.14
C LEU A 378 4.20 -8.91 5.21
N GLN A 379 3.66 -10.13 5.18
CA GLN A 379 4.06 -11.18 4.24
C GLN A 379 3.03 -11.27 3.10
N ASN A 380 3.50 -11.27 1.85
CA ASN A 380 2.69 -11.39 0.64
C ASN A 380 1.51 -10.40 0.51
N ALA A 381 1.79 -9.11 0.40
CA ALA A 381 0.80 -8.14 -0.07
C ALA A 381 0.58 -8.33 -1.58
N THR A 382 -0.28 -9.29 -1.97
CA THR A 382 -0.77 -9.38 -3.34
C THR A 382 -1.82 -8.30 -3.55
N ASN A 383 -1.61 -7.50 -4.60
CA ASN A 383 -2.36 -6.30 -4.93
C ASN A 383 -3.90 -6.50 -4.97
N GLU A 384 -4.60 -5.45 -4.53
CA GLU A 384 -6.05 -5.20 -4.56
C GLU A 384 -6.88 -5.90 -3.46
N GLY A 385 -7.45 -5.10 -2.53
CA GLY A 385 -8.31 -5.56 -1.43
C GLY A 385 -8.15 -4.79 -0.12
N ALA A 386 -9.12 -4.95 0.80
CA ALA A 386 -9.03 -4.48 2.18
C ALA A 386 -8.44 -5.59 3.06
N TYR A 387 -7.46 -5.25 3.89
CA TYR A 387 -6.79 -6.20 4.79
C TYR A 387 -6.85 -5.71 6.24
N GLN A 388 -7.00 -6.66 7.15
CA GLN A 388 -6.86 -6.47 8.59
C GLN A 388 -5.81 -7.45 9.12
N CYS A 389 -4.86 -6.95 9.89
CA CYS A 389 -3.77 -7.73 10.46
C CYS A 389 -3.73 -7.51 11.96
N GLU A 390 -3.71 -8.60 12.71
CA GLU A 390 -3.80 -8.57 14.17
C GLU A 390 -2.66 -9.36 14.80
N TRP A 391 -1.78 -8.71 15.56
CA TRP A 391 -0.71 -9.38 16.29
C TRP A 391 -0.92 -9.27 17.80
N THR A 392 -0.92 -10.41 18.50
CA THR A 392 -0.94 -10.46 19.96
C THR A 392 0.42 -10.87 20.49
N ILE A 393 1.14 -9.95 21.12
CA ILE A 393 2.44 -10.19 21.73
C ILE A 393 2.23 -10.53 23.21
N THR A 394 2.78 -11.66 23.67
CA THR A 394 2.72 -12.10 25.07
C THR A 394 4.10 -12.53 25.55
N VAL A 395 4.59 -11.91 26.62
CA VAL A 395 5.85 -12.30 27.28
C VAL A 395 5.58 -12.89 28.67
N PRO A 396 6.56 -13.55 29.33
CA PRO A 396 6.37 -14.08 30.67
C PRO A 396 5.89 -13.02 31.68
N LEU A 397 5.15 -13.47 32.70
CA LEU A 397 4.65 -12.60 33.77
C LEU A 397 5.80 -11.87 34.49
N GLY A 398 5.54 -10.62 34.89
CA GLY A 398 6.54 -9.75 35.53
C GLY A 398 7.49 -9.05 34.55
N ARG A 399 7.17 -9.06 33.24
CA ARG A 399 7.90 -8.36 32.18
C ARG A 399 6.98 -7.47 31.36
N LYS A 400 7.56 -6.50 30.65
CA LYS A 400 6.89 -5.64 29.67
C LYS A 400 7.45 -5.81 28.27
N ILE A 401 6.75 -5.23 27.29
CA ILE A 401 7.05 -5.32 25.86
C ILE A 401 7.41 -3.93 25.37
N ASN A 402 8.64 -3.76 24.86
CA ASN A 402 9.00 -2.60 24.05
C ASN A 402 8.82 -2.98 22.58
N LEU A 403 7.92 -2.30 21.90
CA LEU A 403 7.66 -2.41 20.46
C LEU A 403 8.33 -1.25 19.74
N GLU A 404 9.07 -1.56 18.70
CA GLU A 404 9.70 -0.63 17.76
C GLU A 404 9.09 -0.84 16.37
N ILE A 405 8.36 0.16 15.87
CA ILE A 405 7.93 0.18 14.47
C ILE A 405 9.04 0.85 13.67
N THR A 406 9.79 0.08 12.90
CA THR A 406 10.99 0.52 12.17
C THR A 406 10.63 1.15 10.83
N LYS A 407 9.54 0.69 10.21
CA LYS A 407 9.06 1.19 8.92
C LYS A 407 7.54 1.22 8.90
N LEU A 408 7.00 2.39 8.58
CA LEU A 408 5.57 2.58 8.38
C LEU A 408 5.37 3.47 7.17
N ASP A 409 4.60 2.98 6.20
CA ASP A 409 4.17 3.70 5.00
C ASP A 409 2.68 3.39 4.78
N LEU A 410 1.82 4.35 5.17
CA LEU A 410 0.37 4.22 5.18
C LEU A 410 -0.28 5.53 4.70
N GLU A 411 -1.46 5.41 4.09
CA GLU A 411 -2.33 6.52 3.70
C GLU A 411 -3.52 6.63 4.67
N CYS A 412 -3.66 7.75 5.37
CA CYS A 412 -4.64 7.88 6.45
C CYS A 412 -6.11 7.77 6.07
N LYS A 413 -6.45 7.96 4.79
CA LYS A 413 -7.82 7.79 4.30
C LYS A 413 -8.20 6.33 4.17
N THR A 414 -7.21 5.45 3.99
CA THR A 414 -7.41 4.05 3.59
C THR A 414 -6.75 3.06 4.54
N GLY A 415 -5.94 3.49 5.52
CA GLY A 415 -5.37 2.60 6.52
C GLY A 415 -4.78 3.26 7.77
N SER A 416 -4.64 2.47 8.84
CA SER A 416 -3.93 2.86 10.06
C SER A 416 -3.38 1.67 10.84
N VAL A 417 -2.35 1.94 11.65
CA VAL A 417 -1.84 1.06 12.70
C VAL A 417 -2.26 1.57 14.08
N GLU A 418 -2.78 0.67 14.90
CA GLU A 418 -3.22 0.91 16.27
C GLU A 418 -2.53 -0.08 17.19
N VAL A 419 -2.06 0.38 18.35
CA VAL A 419 -1.46 -0.48 19.37
C VAL A 419 -2.25 -0.33 20.66
N TYR A 420 -2.55 -1.44 21.31
CA TYR A 420 -3.38 -1.51 22.51
C TYR A 420 -2.65 -2.24 23.65
N ALA A 421 -2.90 -1.79 24.87
CA ALA A 421 -2.44 -2.47 26.08
C ALA A 421 -3.40 -3.64 26.38
N GLY A 422 -2.92 -4.88 26.26
CA GLY A 422 -3.74 -6.07 26.44
C GLY A 422 -3.61 -7.05 25.28
N ARG A 423 -4.61 -7.93 25.14
CA ARG A 423 -4.61 -8.99 24.12
C ARG A 423 -5.46 -8.68 22.89
N ASN A 424 -6.29 -7.65 22.96
CA ASN A 424 -7.27 -7.27 21.93
C ASN A 424 -7.51 -5.75 21.94
N ARG A 425 -8.53 -5.29 21.19
CA ARG A 425 -8.89 -3.87 21.02
C ARG A 425 -9.69 -3.26 22.19
N ASP A 426 -10.11 -4.06 23.17
CA ASP A 426 -10.82 -3.56 24.37
C ASP A 426 -9.87 -2.88 25.35
N GLY A 427 -8.57 -3.12 25.19
CA GLY A 427 -7.51 -2.50 25.97
C GLY A 427 -7.38 -0.99 25.70
N PRO A 428 -6.72 -0.23 26.59
CA PRO A 428 -6.37 1.16 26.32
C PRO A 428 -5.46 1.29 25.09
N ARG A 429 -5.81 2.21 24.18
CA ARG A 429 -5.01 2.48 22.97
C ARG A 429 -3.71 3.20 23.32
N LEU A 430 -2.59 2.54 23.07
CA LEU A 430 -1.22 3.04 23.27
C LEU A 430 -0.73 3.87 22.07
N LEU A 431 -1.18 3.55 20.86
CA LEU A 431 -0.81 4.25 19.62
C LEU A 431 -1.98 4.23 18.64
N HIS A 432 -2.15 5.33 17.92
CA HIS A 432 -2.90 5.38 16.66
C HIS A 432 -2.07 6.19 15.67
N GLN A 433 -1.67 5.57 14.56
CA GLN A 433 -0.82 6.16 13.55
C GLN A 433 -1.29 5.73 12.16
N CYS A 434 -1.37 6.66 11.22
CA CYS A 434 -1.87 6.35 9.88
C CYS A 434 -1.00 6.94 8.74
N HIS A 435 0.07 7.68 9.09
CA HIS A 435 0.98 8.31 8.13
C HIS A 435 2.33 7.58 8.09
N SER A 436 3.06 7.77 6.98
CA SER A 436 4.44 7.33 6.86
C SER A 436 5.35 8.02 7.89
N THR A 437 6.27 7.27 8.49
CA THR A 437 7.17 7.80 9.53
C THR A 437 8.62 7.78 9.04
N SER A 438 9.31 8.92 9.17
CA SER A 438 10.72 9.05 8.82
C SER A 438 11.67 8.44 9.86
N SER A 439 11.16 8.28 11.09
CA SER A 439 11.87 7.77 12.25
C SER A 439 11.12 6.60 12.90
N SER A 440 11.84 5.76 13.65
CA SER A 440 11.29 4.59 14.33
C SER A 440 10.41 4.99 15.52
N LEU A 441 9.22 4.40 15.62
CA LEU A 441 8.29 4.64 16.74
C LEU A 441 8.51 3.63 17.86
N MET A 442 8.81 4.12 19.06
CA MET A 442 8.99 3.31 20.27
C MET A 442 7.76 3.40 21.16
N ILE A 443 7.19 2.23 21.48
CA ILE A 443 6.01 2.05 22.33
C ILE A 443 6.34 1.02 23.41
N SER A 444 5.92 1.28 24.66
CA SER A 444 6.07 0.32 25.77
C SER A 444 4.70 -0.12 26.24
N SER A 445 4.50 -1.42 26.46
CA SER A 445 3.30 -1.93 27.12
C SER A 445 3.37 -1.67 28.64
N PRO A 446 2.22 -1.51 29.29
CA PRO A 446 2.12 -1.46 30.75
C PRO A 446 2.07 -2.85 31.40
N SER A 447 1.95 -3.93 30.62
CA SER A 447 1.81 -5.31 31.08
C SER A 447 2.66 -6.27 30.22
N ASN A 448 2.56 -7.57 30.49
CA ASN A 448 3.20 -8.61 29.69
C ASN A 448 2.47 -8.92 28.37
N THR A 449 1.45 -8.14 28.00
CA THR A 449 0.67 -8.31 26.76
C THR A 449 0.53 -7.01 25.99
N MET A 450 0.61 -7.10 24.66
CA MET A 450 0.42 -5.98 23.74
C MET A 450 -0.30 -6.46 22.48
N PHE A 451 -1.24 -5.68 21.97
CA PHE A 451 -1.98 -5.99 20.76
C PHE A 451 -1.71 -4.94 19.68
N VAL A 452 -1.38 -5.37 18.47
CA VAL A 452 -1.10 -4.50 17.31
C VAL A 452 -2.12 -4.81 16.22
N TYR A 453 -2.87 -3.79 15.81
CA TYR A 453 -3.91 -3.85 14.80
C TYR A 453 -3.53 -2.97 13.62
N LEU A 454 -3.45 -3.53 12.43
CA LEU A 454 -3.16 -2.80 11.20
C LEU A 454 -4.28 -3.05 10.20
N HIS A 455 -4.82 -2.00 9.59
CA HIS A 455 -5.77 -2.13 8.49
C HIS A 455 -5.40 -1.22 7.34
N TYR A 456 -5.68 -1.66 6.11
CA TYR A 456 -5.44 -0.87 4.90
C TYR A 456 -6.33 -1.33 3.73
N GLN A 457 -6.55 -0.45 2.76
CA GLN A 457 -7.37 -0.70 1.58
C GLN A 457 -6.73 -0.13 0.30
N ASP A 458 -6.76 -0.89 -0.79
CA ASP A 458 -6.38 -0.46 -2.16
C ASP A 458 -4.94 0.10 -2.30
N TYR A 459 -4.08 -0.16 -1.30
CA TYR A 459 -2.70 0.29 -1.20
C TYR A 459 -1.79 -0.86 -0.76
N SER A 460 -0.51 -0.85 -1.15
CA SER A 460 0.51 -1.81 -0.69
C SER A 460 1.39 -1.16 0.39
N PRO A 461 1.01 -1.22 1.68
CA PRO A 461 1.76 -0.57 2.72
C PRO A 461 3.07 -1.27 3.03
N LYS A 462 4.03 -0.48 3.53
CA LYS A 462 5.27 -1.02 4.11
C LYS A 462 5.14 -0.94 5.62
N PHE A 463 5.07 -2.10 6.26
CA PHE A 463 5.01 -2.22 7.71
C PHE A 463 6.07 -3.21 8.19
N GLU A 464 6.95 -2.74 9.07
CA GLU A 464 8.00 -3.52 9.69
C GLU A 464 8.10 -3.12 11.17
N ALA A 465 8.07 -4.12 12.05
CA ALA A 465 8.11 -3.92 13.49
C ALA A 465 8.91 -5.00 14.20
N SER A 466 9.53 -4.63 15.32
CA SER A 466 10.26 -5.54 16.19
C SER A 466 9.86 -5.30 17.64
N TYR A 467 9.94 -6.34 18.47
CA TYR A 467 9.63 -6.22 19.88
C TYR A 467 10.69 -6.91 20.74
N LYS A 468 10.84 -6.41 21.97
CA LYS A 468 11.75 -6.95 22.98
C LYS A 468 11.08 -6.99 24.35
N SER A 469 11.22 -8.12 25.03
CA SER A 469 10.86 -8.30 26.42
C SER A 469 11.88 -7.59 27.31
N VAL A 470 11.38 -6.75 28.21
CA VAL A 470 12.15 -6.02 29.21
C VAL A 470 11.63 -6.40 30.60
N ASP A 471 12.49 -6.39 31.60
CA ASP A 471 12.07 -6.63 32.98
C ASP A 471 10.95 -5.65 33.38
N GLY A 472 10.02 -6.11 34.21
CA GLY A 472 8.80 -5.39 34.57
C GLY A 472 9.04 -4.06 35.29
N GLY A 473 7.96 -3.29 35.45
CA GLY A 473 7.99 -1.93 35.99
C GLY A 473 7.59 -0.87 34.97
N CYS A 474 7.29 0.31 35.46
CA CYS A 474 6.84 1.48 34.72
C CYS A 474 8.01 2.23 34.05
N GLY A 475 7.71 3.19 33.16
CA GLY A 475 8.75 3.99 32.49
C GLY A 475 9.22 3.47 31.13
N GLY A 476 9.98 4.29 30.42
CA GLY A 476 10.55 4.02 29.11
C GLY A 476 10.71 5.26 28.24
N ARG A 477 11.45 5.13 27.13
CA ARG A 477 11.54 6.16 26.09
C ARG A 477 10.44 5.94 25.05
N LEU A 478 9.61 6.94 24.85
CA LEU A 478 8.46 6.91 23.94
C LEU A 478 8.65 7.97 22.85
N THR A 479 8.59 7.55 21.59
CA THR A 479 8.74 8.44 20.42
C THR A 479 7.48 8.50 19.55
N ALA A 480 6.40 7.88 20.01
CA ALA A 480 5.10 7.92 19.36
C ALA A 480 4.49 9.33 19.38
N HIS A 481 3.73 9.68 18.34
CA HIS A 481 3.06 10.99 18.20
C HIS A 481 1.88 11.18 19.19
N SER A 482 1.39 10.09 19.77
CA SER A 482 0.46 10.11 20.89
C SER A 482 0.62 8.85 21.71
N GLY A 483 0.21 8.89 22.98
CA GLY A 483 0.19 7.71 23.81
C GLY A 483 -0.34 7.97 25.21
N VAL A 484 -0.34 6.92 26.01
CA VAL A 484 -0.82 6.92 27.39
C VAL A 484 0.24 6.36 28.33
N LEU A 485 0.22 6.87 29.56
CA LEU A 485 1.06 6.50 30.68
C LEU A 485 0.10 5.92 31.71
N LEU A 486 0.07 4.60 31.84
CA LEU A 486 -0.92 3.88 32.65
C LEU A 486 -0.24 3.08 33.76
N SER A 487 -0.96 2.94 34.88
CA SER A 487 -0.66 1.95 35.91
C SER A 487 -0.84 0.51 35.39
N GLU A 488 -0.05 -0.43 35.92
CA GLU A 488 -0.04 -1.83 35.47
C GLU A 488 -1.47 -2.41 35.40
N GLU A 489 -1.91 -2.87 34.23
CA GLU A 489 -3.25 -3.44 33.95
C GLU A 489 -4.49 -2.53 34.09
N HIS A 490 -4.38 -1.19 34.13
CA HIS A 490 -5.51 -0.22 34.20
C HIS A 490 -6.45 -0.37 35.43
N THR A 491 -6.36 -1.50 36.15
CA THR A 491 -7.21 -1.93 37.26
C THR A 491 -6.39 -2.18 38.53
N LYS A 492 -5.06 -2.36 38.43
CA LYS A 492 -4.15 -2.46 39.57
C LYS A 492 -3.41 -1.14 39.74
N LYS A 493 -3.39 -0.65 40.98
CA LYS A 493 -2.75 0.61 41.32
C LYS A 493 -1.29 0.37 41.73
N TYR A 494 -0.41 1.34 41.48
CA TYR A 494 1.05 1.19 41.66
C TYR A 494 1.40 0.68 43.06
N PRO A 495 2.37 -0.26 43.19
CA PRO A 495 2.86 -0.72 44.47
C PRO A 495 3.68 0.39 45.20
N PRO A 496 3.84 0.28 46.53
CA PRO A 496 4.76 1.14 47.28
C PRO A 496 6.21 0.94 46.80
N ASP A 497 7.01 2.02 46.86
CA ASP A 497 8.43 2.06 46.45
C ASP A 497 8.65 1.88 44.93
N SER A 498 7.67 2.28 44.11
CA SER A 498 7.79 2.32 42.65
C SER A 498 8.52 3.58 42.19
N GLU A 499 9.48 3.42 41.29
CA GLU A 499 10.20 4.50 40.63
C GLU A 499 10.04 4.35 39.11
N CYS A 500 9.47 5.37 38.46
CA CYS A 500 9.19 5.35 37.03
C CYS A 500 9.73 6.60 36.35
N GLU A 501 10.43 6.40 35.24
CA GLU A 501 10.94 7.47 34.38
C GLU A 501 10.40 7.29 32.96
N TRP A 502 9.68 8.30 32.47
CA TRP A 502 9.28 8.36 31.06
C TRP A 502 9.96 9.53 30.37
N LEU A 503 10.59 9.24 29.23
CA LEU A 503 11.10 10.24 28.31
C LEU A 503 10.20 10.24 27.07
N LEU A 504 9.39 11.28 26.94
CA LEU A 504 8.60 11.55 25.74
C LEU A 504 9.48 12.39 24.80
N GLU A 505 9.77 11.89 23.60
CA GLU A 505 10.67 12.56 22.66
C GLU A 505 10.08 12.52 21.25
N LEU A 506 9.67 13.68 20.75
CA LEU A 506 9.13 13.85 19.40
C LEU A 506 10.17 14.48 18.45
N GLU A 507 9.82 14.54 17.17
CA GLU A 507 10.58 15.32 16.19
C GLU A 507 10.59 16.82 16.56
N LYS A 508 11.66 17.53 16.17
CA LYS A 508 11.95 18.91 16.63
C LYS A 508 10.90 19.96 16.25
N SER A 509 10.02 19.64 15.30
CA SER A 509 8.93 20.48 14.82
C SER A 509 7.68 20.46 15.73
N TYR A 510 7.61 19.52 16.68
CA TYR A 510 6.47 19.32 17.56
C TYR A 510 6.76 19.72 19.01
N ILE A 511 5.70 20.15 19.69
CA ILE A 511 5.64 20.21 21.16
C ILE A 511 4.67 19.14 21.66
N ILE A 512 4.79 18.81 22.94
CA ILE A 512 4.02 17.75 23.58
C ILE A 512 2.94 18.42 24.42
N ALA A 513 1.67 18.11 24.11
CA ALA A 513 0.56 18.37 25.00
C ALA A 513 0.41 17.18 25.94
N PHE A 514 0.78 17.38 27.20
CA PHE A 514 0.65 16.39 28.27
C PHE A 514 -0.65 16.62 29.03
N SER A 515 -1.49 15.60 29.17
CA SER A 515 -2.79 15.68 29.84
C SER A 515 -2.89 14.66 30.97
N LEU A 516 -3.08 15.14 32.20
CA LEU A 516 -3.32 14.29 33.36
C LEU A 516 -4.77 13.81 33.36
N GLN A 517 -5.00 12.50 33.36
CA GLN A 517 -6.31 11.85 33.24
C GLN A 517 -6.83 11.27 34.57
N ALA A 518 -5.95 10.79 35.44
CA ALA A 518 -6.30 10.35 36.79
C ALA A 518 -5.13 10.54 37.75
N PHE A 519 -5.41 10.95 38.99
CA PHE A 519 -4.39 11.14 40.02
C PHE A 519 -4.94 10.81 41.40
N GLN A 520 -4.29 9.85 42.08
CA GLN A 520 -4.55 9.53 43.48
C GLN A 520 -3.25 9.09 44.17
N MET A 521 -2.83 9.83 45.19
CA MET A 521 -1.64 9.52 45.99
C MET A 521 -1.87 9.67 47.49
N GLU A 522 -1.01 9.05 48.28
CA GLU A 522 -0.95 9.24 49.74
C GLU A 522 -0.54 10.68 50.08
N THR A 523 -1.20 11.25 51.07
CA THR A 523 -1.08 12.67 51.43
C THR A 523 0.32 12.95 51.99
N ASP A 524 1.14 13.66 51.22
CA ASP A 524 2.45 14.17 51.65
C ASP A 524 2.41 15.70 51.59
N GLN A 525 2.71 16.35 52.71
CA GLN A 525 2.68 17.80 52.86
C GLN A 525 3.83 18.51 52.12
N TYR A 526 4.90 17.79 51.76
CA TYR A 526 6.10 18.36 51.12
C TYR A 526 6.49 17.70 49.79
N CYS A 527 5.68 16.77 49.26
CA CYS A 527 5.96 16.01 48.03
C CYS A 527 7.37 15.37 47.99
N ASN A 528 7.86 14.84 49.11
CA ASN A 528 9.18 14.24 49.25
C ASN A 528 9.18 12.71 49.15
N THR A 529 8.09 12.04 49.56
CA THR A 529 8.03 10.56 49.59
C THR A 529 7.25 9.98 48.42
N SER A 530 6.15 10.62 48.02
CA SER A 530 5.30 10.19 46.91
C SER A 530 4.91 11.39 46.04
N TYR A 531 5.37 11.41 44.78
CA TYR A 531 5.15 12.53 43.87
C TYR A 531 5.24 12.15 42.39
N VAL A 532 4.67 13.01 41.54
CA VAL A 532 4.94 13.06 40.09
C VAL A 532 5.51 14.44 39.74
N LYS A 533 6.65 14.47 39.06
CA LYS A 533 7.26 15.70 38.52
C LYS A 533 7.35 15.61 36.99
N ILE A 534 6.94 16.68 36.32
CA ILE A 534 6.92 16.79 34.86
C ILE A 534 7.87 17.93 34.48
N TYR A 535 8.86 17.64 33.63
CA TYR A 535 9.90 18.57 33.20
C TYR A 535 9.86 18.78 31.67
N ASP A 536 10.16 20.01 31.23
CA ASP A 536 10.19 20.43 29.83
C ASP A 536 11.60 20.24 29.24
N GLY A 537 11.94 18.99 28.91
CA GLY A 537 13.24 18.62 28.36
C GLY A 537 13.54 17.13 28.55
N SER A 538 14.81 16.76 28.43
CA SER A 538 15.24 15.35 28.40
C SER A 538 15.57 14.73 29.77
N SER A 539 15.56 15.51 30.85
CA SER A 539 15.96 15.02 32.17
C SER A 539 15.37 15.86 33.31
N SER A 540 15.60 15.42 34.55
CA SER A 540 15.26 16.14 35.77
C SER A 540 15.99 17.48 35.96
N ASN A 541 17.02 17.78 35.16
CA ASN A 541 17.69 19.08 35.15
C ASN A 541 16.97 20.14 34.29
N ALA A 542 15.95 19.73 33.51
CA ALA A 542 15.19 20.64 32.66
C ALA A 542 14.20 21.50 33.47
N PRO A 543 13.63 22.58 32.91
CA PRO A 543 12.63 23.39 33.60
C PRO A 543 11.42 22.56 34.06
N LEU A 544 11.06 22.63 35.35
CA LEU A 544 9.90 21.95 35.91
C LEU A 544 8.60 22.61 35.41
N ILE A 545 7.73 21.83 34.77
CA ILE A 545 6.38 22.25 34.36
C ILE A 545 5.44 22.23 35.57
N LYS A 546 5.34 21.08 36.23
CA LYS A 546 4.44 20.87 37.38
C LYS A 546 4.90 19.70 38.26
N SER A 547 4.57 19.79 39.56
CA SER A 547 4.73 18.72 40.54
C SER A 547 3.37 18.43 41.18
N PHE A 548 3.05 17.15 41.38
CA PHE A 548 1.83 16.68 42.06
C PHE A 548 2.17 15.72 43.20
N CYS A 549 1.48 15.84 44.34
CA CYS A 549 1.52 14.86 45.43
C CYS A 549 0.16 14.77 46.17
N GLY A 550 0.00 13.88 47.16
CA GLY A 550 -1.33 13.46 47.65
C GLY A 550 -2.20 14.49 48.37
N GLY A 551 -1.74 15.73 48.54
CA GLY A 551 -2.60 16.86 48.94
C GLY A 551 -3.30 17.55 47.76
N ASP A 552 -2.85 17.31 46.54
CA ASP A 552 -3.32 18.00 45.34
C ASP A 552 -4.63 17.41 44.82
N LYS A 553 -5.57 18.30 44.47
CA LYS A 553 -6.81 17.98 43.74
C LYS A 553 -6.77 18.68 42.38
N PRO A 554 -6.00 18.19 41.41
CA PRO A 554 -5.95 18.79 40.09
C PRO A 554 -7.32 18.73 39.42
N ASN A 555 -7.68 19.78 38.69
CA ASN A 555 -8.87 19.78 37.83
C ASN A 555 -8.58 18.89 36.62
N ILE A 556 -9.11 17.67 36.64
CA ILE A 556 -8.86 16.65 35.60
C ILE A 556 -9.97 16.72 34.52
N PRO A 557 -9.64 16.66 33.22
CA PRO A 557 -8.28 16.54 32.67
C PRO A 557 -7.50 17.85 32.71
N ALA A 558 -6.25 17.80 33.21
CA ALA A 558 -5.36 18.95 33.29
C ALA A 558 -4.29 18.87 32.18
N THR A 559 -4.33 19.79 31.22
CA THR A 559 -3.42 19.78 30.06
C THR A 559 -2.34 20.86 30.15
N PHE A 560 -1.10 20.46 29.89
CA PHE A 560 0.11 21.27 29.89
C PHE A 560 0.80 21.15 28.53
N LYS A 561 1.32 22.25 27.98
CA LYS A 561 2.11 22.23 26.73
C LYS A 561 3.59 22.44 27.04
N SER A 562 4.45 21.59 26.50
CA SER A 562 5.90 21.82 26.53
C SER A 562 6.31 22.98 25.62
N LYS A 563 7.49 23.54 25.85
CA LYS A 563 8.17 24.47 24.96
C LYS A 563 9.26 23.79 24.13
N SER A 564 9.67 22.59 24.52
CA SER A 564 10.57 21.72 23.76
C SER A 564 9.83 20.52 23.15
N ASN A 565 10.53 19.78 22.29
CA ASN A 565 10.06 18.51 21.72
C ASN A 565 10.19 17.32 22.69
N MET A 566 10.52 17.57 23.97
CA MET A 566 10.76 16.54 24.96
C MET A 566 10.05 16.85 26.28
N ILE A 567 9.48 15.82 26.91
CA ILE A 567 8.98 15.87 28.29
C ILE A 567 9.59 14.72 29.05
N PHE A 568 10.15 15.01 30.22
CA PHE A 568 10.63 14.01 31.17
C PHE A 568 9.66 13.94 32.35
N VAL A 569 9.10 12.76 32.61
CA VAL A 569 8.17 12.51 33.71
C VAL A 569 8.82 11.57 34.72
N HIS A 570 8.85 11.98 35.98
CA HIS A 570 9.38 11.19 37.08
C HIS A 570 8.28 10.92 38.11
N LEU A 571 7.94 9.65 38.30
CA LEU A 571 7.04 9.17 39.35
C LEU A 571 7.86 8.45 40.42
N GLN A 572 7.65 8.83 41.67
CA GLN A 572 8.20 8.14 42.84
C GLN A 572 7.07 7.88 43.83
N THR A 573 6.91 6.65 44.30
CA THR A 573 5.98 6.29 45.38
C THR A 573 6.76 5.79 46.60
N GLY A 574 6.25 6.02 47.81
CA GLY A 574 6.82 5.49 49.05
C GLY A 574 5.75 5.26 50.13
N GLY A 575 5.93 4.26 50.99
CA GLY A 575 5.03 3.99 52.14
C GLY A 575 4.77 2.50 52.45
N LYS A 576 4.04 2.20 53.56
CA LYS A 576 3.70 0.81 54.01
C LYS A 576 2.29 0.32 53.63
N LYS A 577 1.38 1.22 53.21
CA LYS A 577 0.04 0.89 52.71
C LYS A 577 -0.46 1.98 51.77
N SER A 578 -0.60 1.66 50.49
CA SER A 578 -1.73 2.01 49.62
C SER A 578 -1.30 1.80 48.17
N SER A 579 -2.30 1.65 47.32
CA SER A 579 -2.18 1.47 45.88
C SER A 579 -2.37 2.85 45.23
N TYR A 580 -1.39 3.37 44.47
CA TYR A 580 -1.40 4.74 43.90
C TYR A 580 -1.92 4.77 42.44
N ILE A 581 -2.61 5.83 42.01
CA ILE A 581 -3.09 5.99 40.61
C ILE A 581 -2.42 7.21 39.98
N PHE A 582 -1.83 7.01 38.81
CA PHE A 582 -1.35 8.06 37.94
C PHE A 582 -1.56 7.62 36.50
N ASP A 583 -2.57 8.21 35.86
CA ASP A 583 -2.84 8.00 34.44
C ASP A 583 -2.71 9.34 33.71
N ALA A 584 -1.93 9.35 32.64
CA ALA A 584 -1.76 10.51 31.80
C ALA A 584 -1.78 10.11 30.32
N SER A 585 -2.13 11.06 29.46
CA SER A 585 -2.02 10.94 28.02
C SER A 585 -1.14 12.05 27.50
N TYR A 586 -0.50 11.81 26.36
CA TYR A 586 0.21 12.86 25.64
C TYR A 586 -0.12 12.77 24.16
N THR A 587 -0.17 13.92 23.53
CA THR A 587 -0.37 14.05 22.10
C THR A 587 0.59 15.10 21.55
N THR A 588 0.98 14.94 20.30
CA THR A 588 1.60 16.01 19.54
C THR A 588 0.68 17.21 19.51
N SER A 589 1.20 18.37 19.84
CA SER A 589 0.56 19.65 19.59
C SER A 589 1.46 20.48 18.69
N CYS A 590 0.85 21.39 17.96
CA CYS A 590 1.53 22.23 16.99
C CYS A 590 2.15 23.47 17.63
N GLY A 591 3.21 23.96 16.99
CA GLY A 591 4.02 25.09 17.47
C GLY A 591 5.37 24.63 18.05
N ALA A 592 6.39 25.47 17.93
CA ALA A 592 7.74 25.23 18.46
C ALA A 592 8.59 26.51 18.37
N THR A 593 9.71 26.56 19.10
CA THR A 593 10.78 27.53 18.82
C THR A 593 11.85 26.86 17.96
N LEU A 594 12.03 27.35 16.74
CA LEU A 594 12.84 26.73 15.70
C LEU A 594 14.08 27.58 15.41
N ASN A 595 15.23 26.92 15.21
CA ASN A 595 16.48 27.60 14.91
C ASN A 595 16.70 27.73 13.39
N ALA A 596 16.68 28.96 12.89
CA ALA A 596 16.85 29.27 11.46
C ALA A 596 18.28 29.12 10.95
N ASP A 597 19.29 29.02 11.82
CA ASP A 597 20.71 28.92 11.40
C ASP A 597 21.05 27.62 10.64
N LYS A 598 20.08 26.71 10.52
CA LYS A 598 20.11 25.53 9.67
C LYS A 598 18.81 25.47 8.87
N VAL A 599 18.88 24.96 7.64
CA VAL A 599 17.68 24.63 6.88
C VAL A 599 16.86 23.61 7.67
N GLY A 600 15.57 23.87 7.82
CA GLY A 600 14.62 23.00 8.49
C GLY A 600 13.24 23.12 7.90
N SER A 601 12.34 22.25 8.34
CA SER A 601 10.98 22.17 7.81
C SER A 601 9.99 21.96 8.96
N ILE A 602 8.77 22.43 8.75
CA ILE A 602 7.60 22.24 9.60
C ILE A 602 6.67 21.31 8.84
N PHE A 603 6.43 20.13 9.40
CA PHE A 603 5.49 19.16 8.84
C PHE A 603 4.32 18.97 9.80
N SER A 604 3.12 18.92 9.26
CA SER A 604 1.89 18.63 9.98
C SER A 604 1.08 17.60 9.22
N HIS A 605 0.90 16.46 9.86
CA HIS A 605 0.03 15.41 9.40
C HIS A 605 -1.28 15.45 10.20
N ALA A 606 -2.20 16.31 9.74
CA ALA A 606 -3.55 16.54 10.27
C ALA A 606 -3.64 17.13 11.70
N PHE A 607 -3.49 18.44 11.83
CA PHE A 607 -3.89 19.13 13.06
C PHE A 607 -5.40 19.15 13.19
N GLY A 608 -5.96 18.63 14.30
CA GLY A 608 -7.36 18.89 14.67
C GLY A 608 -7.63 20.38 14.93
N PRO A 609 -8.79 20.77 15.49
CA PRO A 609 -9.11 22.17 15.76
C PRO A 609 -8.15 22.76 16.82
N GLN A 610 -7.17 23.56 16.42
CA GLN A 610 -6.21 24.16 17.34
C GLN A 610 -5.56 25.44 16.78
N GLU A 611 -4.89 26.19 17.66
CA GLU A 611 -4.05 27.34 17.30
C GLU A 611 -2.58 26.95 17.50
N CYS A 612 -1.80 27.07 16.42
CA CYS A 612 -0.38 26.74 16.37
C CYS A 612 0.45 28.03 16.29
N LEU A 613 1.53 28.10 17.06
CA LEU A 613 2.47 29.22 17.06
C LEU A 613 3.90 28.70 16.92
N TRP A 614 4.56 29.02 15.81
CA TRP A 614 5.99 28.77 15.63
C TRP A 614 6.79 30.07 15.71
N TYR A 615 7.88 30.04 16.47
CA TYR A 615 8.85 31.12 16.58
C TYR A 615 10.12 30.70 15.86
N ILE A 616 10.39 31.25 14.70
CA ILE A 616 11.57 30.89 13.90
C ILE A 616 12.63 31.96 14.13
N VAL A 617 13.75 31.59 14.75
CA VAL A 617 14.75 32.53 15.29
C VAL A 617 16.15 32.14 14.83
N SER A 618 16.92 33.10 14.32
CA SER A 618 18.37 32.96 14.14
C SER A 618 19.08 33.42 15.41
N LYS A 619 20.13 32.69 15.83
CA LYS A 619 20.96 33.13 16.97
C LYS A 619 21.86 34.31 16.63
N ILE A 620 21.94 34.67 15.35
CA ILE A 620 22.75 35.77 14.84
C ILE A 620 21.81 36.98 14.62
N PRO A 621 21.91 38.07 15.41
CA PRO A 621 20.96 39.18 15.38
C PRO A 621 20.84 39.93 14.05
N THR A 622 21.84 39.80 13.16
CA THR A 622 21.88 40.45 11.84
C THR A 622 21.29 39.60 10.72
N ARG A 623 21.08 38.29 10.94
CA ARG A 623 20.56 37.39 9.91
C ARG A 623 19.05 37.48 9.84
N LYS A 624 18.50 37.62 8.64
CA LYS A 624 17.07 37.51 8.39
C LYS A 624 16.67 36.04 8.27
N VAL A 625 15.40 35.76 8.48
CA VAL A 625 14.78 34.43 8.40
C VAL A 625 13.85 34.41 7.19
N SER A 626 13.83 33.29 6.47
CA SER A 626 12.91 33.03 5.36
C SER A 626 12.04 31.82 5.66
N MET A 627 10.79 31.84 5.17
CA MET A 627 9.88 30.70 5.23
C MET A 627 9.06 30.57 3.95
N THR A 628 8.98 29.36 3.40
CA THR A 628 8.20 29.01 2.21
C THR A 628 7.20 27.92 2.58
N VAL A 629 5.91 28.16 2.31
CA VAL A 629 4.88 27.13 2.46
C VAL A 629 4.91 26.19 1.26
N VAL A 630 5.05 24.90 1.52
CA VAL A 630 5.15 23.84 0.51
C VAL A 630 3.77 23.26 0.20
N ASP A 631 2.95 23.08 1.23
CA ASP A 631 1.57 22.57 1.14
C ASP A 631 0.71 23.06 2.32
N PHE A 632 -0.58 23.33 2.11
CA PHE A 632 -1.52 23.67 3.18
C PHE A 632 -3.00 23.52 2.76
N GLU A 633 -3.87 22.89 3.55
CA GLU A 633 -5.30 22.75 3.21
C GLU A 633 -6.22 23.51 4.18
N LEU A 634 -6.38 24.84 3.99
CA LEU A 634 -7.16 25.69 4.90
C LEU A 634 -8.49 26.18 4.29
N SER A 635 -9.61 26.01 4.99
CA SER A 635 -10.92 26.50 4.57
C SER A 635 -11.22 27.90 5.14
N CYS A 636 -11.29 28.90 4.24
CA CYS A 636 -11.69 30.26 4.62
C CYS A 636 -13.12 30.31 5.22
N GLU A 637 -14.04 29.49 4.72
CA GLU A 637 -15.44 29.46 5.17
C GLU A 637 -15.58 28.98 6.61
N LYS A 638 -14.70 28.08 7.04
CA LYS A 638 -14.64 27.59 8.43
C LYS A 638 -13.90 28.55 9.37
N GLY A 639 -13.32 29.64 8.86
CA GLY A 639 -12.51 30.57 9.65
C GLY A 639 -11.10 30.07 9.95
N GLU A 640 -10.57 29.19 9.10
CA GLU A 640 -9.20 28.67 9.18
C GLU A 640 -8.25 29.61 8.42
N TYR A 641 -7.06 29.90 8.97
CA TYR A 641 -6.11 30.80 8.33
C TYR A 641 -4.67 30.60 8.84
N LEU A 642 -3.73 30.91 7.97
CA LEU A 642 -2.31 31.07 8.25
C LEU A 642 -1.95 32.55 8.28
N TYR A 643 -1.12 32.96 9.23
CA TYR A 643 -0.72 34.34 9.44
C TYR A 643 0.76 34.46 9.82
N PHE A 644 1.44 35.44 9.24
CA PHE A 644 2.86 35.70 9.47
C PHE A 644 3.06 37.06 10.14
N THR A 645 3.97 37.09 11.11
CA THR A 645 4.38 38.29 11.86
C THR A 645 5.90 38.38 11.90
N ASP A 646 6.42 39.58 11.70
CA ASP A 646 7.85 39.85 11.86
C ASP A 646 8.20 40.02 13.35
N GLY A 647 9.26 39.36 13.81
CA GLY A 647 9.65 39.33 15.22
C GLY A 647 8.96 38.23 16.05
N LEU A 648 9.06 38.35 17.38
CA LEU A 648 8.57 37.36 18.36
C LEU A 648 7.18 37.66 18.92
N ASP A 649 6.60 38.82 18.58
CA ASP A 649 5.27 39.21 19.05
C ASP A 649 4.20 38.62 18.10
N PRO A 650 3.30 37.74 18.58
CA PRO A 650 2.23 37.17 17.76
C PRO A 650 1.07 38.15 17.53
N THR A 651 1.09 39.35 18.13
CA THR A 651 0.02 40.34 17.98
C THR A 651 0.17 41.13 16.67
N PRO A 652 -0.94 41.36 15.94
CA PRO A 652 -0.91 42.17 14.73
C PRO A 652 -0.55 43.61 15.11
N THR A 653 0.61 44.10 14.69
CA THR A 653 0.97 45.51 14.86
C THR A 653 -0.07 46.37 14.15
N ILE A 654 -0.82 47.13 14.94
CA ILE A 654 -1.84 48.08 14.48
C ILE A 654 -1.10 49.24 13.80
N ASN A 655 -0.80 49.08 12.51
CA ASN A 655 -0.70 50.13 11.50
C ASN A 655 -0.24 49.50 10.17
N GLY A 656 -1.22 49.10 9.34
CA GLY A 656 -1.04 48.94 7.90
C GLY A 656 -0.56 47.58 7.40
N ALA A 657 -1.35 46.51 7.54
CA ALA A 657 -1.55 45.48 6.51
C ALA A 657 -2.62 44.48 6.94
N SER A 658 -3.84 44.65 6.43
CA SER A 658 -4.90 43.64 6.46
C SER A 658 -4.65 42.45 5.49
N GLN A 659 -3.40 42.26 5.02
CA GLN A 659 -3.07 41.40 3.87
C GLN A 659 -2.31 40.09 4.16
N ASN A 660 -1.92 39.79 5.42
CA ASN A 660 -1.08 38.61 5.70
C ASN A 660 -1.85 37.37 6.19
N LYS A 661 -3.18 37.32 6.02
CA LYS A 661 -4.00 36.13 6.33
C LYS A 661 -4.21 35.30 5.07
N TYR A 662 -3.79 34.05 5.08
CA TYR A 662 -3.87 33.13 3.96
C TYR A 662 -4.80 31.95 4.29
N CYS A 663 -5.73 31.65 3.39
CA CYS A 663 -6.65 30.52 3.44
C CYS A 663 -7.17 30.24 2.02
N GLY A 664 -7.75 29.06 1.79
CA GLY A 664 -8.25 28.64 0.49
C GLY A 664 -7.13 28.43 -0.54
N ASN A 665 -7.47 28.59 -1.83
CA ASN A 665 -6.69 28.06 -2.95
C ASN A 665 -5.41 28.85 -3.32
N SER A 666 -5.02 29.87 -2.55
CA SER A 666 -3.93 30.80 -2.89
C SER A 666 -2.70 30.57 -2.04
N PHE A 667 -1.63 30.04 -2.63
CA PHE A 667 -0.34 29.91 -1.93
C PHE A 667 0.19 31.26 -1.44
N PRO A 668 0.68 31.35 -0.19
CA PRO A 668 1.40 32.52 0.27
C PRO A 668 2.76 32.63 -0.44
N PRO A 669 3.23 33.85 -0.74
CA PRO A 669 4.60 34.05 -1.19
C PRO A 669 5.58 33.68 -0.07
N THR A 670 6.83 33.39 -0.44
CA THR A 670 7.92 33.25 0.55
C THR A 670 8.00 34.50 1.41
N PHE A 671 7.94 34.32 2.72
CA PHE A 671 7.99 35.40 3.68
C PHE A 671 9.43 35.61 4.15
N TYR A 672 9.89 36.86 4.18
CA TYR A 672 11.21 37.27 4.67
C TYR A 672 11.04 38.22 5.86
N SER A 673 11.68 37.92 6.99
CA SER A 673 11.66 38.79 8.18
C SER A 673 12.51 40.06 7.98
N GLN A 674 12.20 41.12 8.72
CA GLN A 674 13.05 42.32 8.79
C GLN A 674 14.14 42.20 9.86
N GLY A 675 13.92 41.39 10.89
CA GLY A 675 14.90 41.08 11.94
C GLY A 675 15.31 39.60 11.99
N SER A 676 15.93 39.17 13.09
CA SER A 676 16.41 37.79 13.29
C SER A 676 15.36 36.79 13.80
N ALA A 677 14.08 37.18 13.77
CA ALA A 677 12.98 36.34 14.22
C ALA A 677 11.72 36.58 13.39
N MET A 678 10.90 35.55 13.25
CA MET A 678 9.53 35.63 12.75
C MET A 678 8.60 34.72 13.56
N THR A 679 7.32 35.07 13.58
CA THR A 679 6.29 34.28 14.24
C THR A 679 5.22 33.88 13.23
N VAL A 680 4.86 32.60 13.24
CA VAL A 680 3.92 31.97 12.32
C VAL A 680 2.74 31.45 13.12
N LYS A 681 1.54 31.91 12.78
CA LYS A 681 0.29 31.51 13.42
C LYS A 681 -0.59 30.74 12.46
N LEU A 682 -0.94 29.51 12.79
CA LEU A 682 -1.90 28.69 12.05
C LEU A 682 -3.13 28.44 12.91
N VAL A 683 -4.31 28.69 12.38
CA VAL A 683 -5.60 28.46 13.06
C VAL A 683 -6.41 27.48 12.24
N THR A 684 -6.74 26.33 12.84
CA THR A 684 -7.51 25.25 12.21
C THR A 684 -8.81 25.00 12.98
N LYS A 685 -9.85 24.52 12.29
CA LYS A 685 -11.18 24.17 12.83
C LYS A 685 -11.58 22.73 12.50
N GLY A 686 -10.89 22.08 11.57
CA GLY A 686 -10.91 20.64 11.30
C GLY A 686 -9.50 20.07 11.19
N GLN A 687 -9.37 18.87 10.61
CA GLN A 687 -8.09 18.25 10.28
C GLN A 687 -7.45 18.92 9.07
N VAL A 688 -6.24 19.47 9.24
CA VAL A 688 -5.51 20.18 8.18
C VAL A 688 -4.06 19.68 8.08
N GLU A 689 -3.62 19.41 6.85
CA GLU A 689 -2.21 19.19 6.50
C GLU A 689 -1.51 20.52 6.22
N PHE A 690 -0.28 20.65 6.70
CA PHE A 690 0.53 21.87 6.56
C PHE A 690 2.01 21.52 6.48
N GLU A 691 2.68 21.94 5.42
CA GLU A 691 4.10 21.74 5.18
C GLU A 691 4.75 23.07 4.83
N ALA A 692 5.88 23.39 5.45
CA ALA A 692 6.64 24.59 5.15
C ALA A 692 8.12 24.46 5.48
N ASP A 693 8.98 25.01 4.64
CA ASP A 693 10.43 25.07 4.84
C ASP A 693 10.85 26.42 5.42
N TYR A 694 11.85 26.43 6.30
CA TYR A 694 12.44 27.64 6.86
C TYR A 694 13.97 27.58 6.88
N SER A 695 14.61 28.74 6.77
CA SER A 695 16.05 28.87 6.84
C SER A 695 16.47 30.30 7.18
N SER A 696 17.75 30.53 7.45
CA SER A 696 18.30 31.88 7.40
C SER A 696 18.39 32.33 5.95
N ALA A 697 17.91 33.54 5.67
CA ALA A 697 17.76 34.08 4.33
C ALA A 697 19.08 34.22 3.54
N ASP A 698 20.22 34.12 4.22
CA ASP A 698 21.56 34.20 3.63
C ASP A 698 22.07 32.84 3.09
N ASP A 699 21.55 31.72 3.61
CA ASP A 699 22.08 30.37 3.33
C ASP A 699 21.27 29.62 2.25
N ALA A 700 19.96 29.93 2.09
CA ALA A 700 19.10 29.35 1.07
C ALA A 700 17.92 30.28 0.72
N CYS A 701 17.52 30.30 -0.55
CA CYS A 701 16.31 30.97 -1.00
C CYS A 701 15.62 30.17 -2.12
N GLY A 702 14.33 30.39 -2.31
CA GLY A 702 13.49 29.55 -3.16
C GLY A 702 12.51 28.68 -2.38
N GLY A 703 11.95 27.67 -3.02
CA GLY A 703 10.91 26.84 -2.41
C GLY A 703 10.31 25.80 -3.33
N LYS A 704 9.78 24.72 -2.75
CA LYS A 704 9.03 23.71 -3.49
C LYS A 704 7.53 23.99 -3.34
N TYR A 705 6.81 23.97 -4.45
CA TYR A 705 5.35 24.11 -4.49
C TYR A 705 4.77 22.87 -5.16
N LYS A 706 3.95 22.13 -4.41
CA LYS A 706 3.24 20.97 -4.90
C LYS A 706 1.78 21.33 -5.08
N ALA A 707 1.26 21.19 -6.29
CA ALA A 707 -0.15 21.44 -6.55
C ALA A 707 -0.98 20.28 -5.95
N THR A 708 -1.92 20.60 -5.06
CA THR A 708 -2.76 19.64 -4.32
C THR A 708 -4.25 19.91 -4.59
N ASP A 709 -5.11 18.94 -4.27
CA ASP A 709 -6.56 18.95 -4.49
C ASP A 709 -7.27 20.28 -4.12
N SER A 710 -6.74 21.05 -3.18
CA SER A 710 -7.25 22.34 -2.72
C SER A 710 -6.55 23.57 -3.32
N ASN A 711 -5.30 23.48 -3.80
CA ASN A 711 -4.46 24.62 -4.16
C ASN A 711 -3.70 24.44 -5.49
N PHE A 712 -4.17 25.12 -6.55
CA PHE A 712 -3.58 25.06 -7.90
C PHE A 712 -2.97 26.36 -8.40
N HIS A 713 -2.98 27.44 -7.62
CA HIS A 713 -2.38 28.71 -8.00
C HIS A 713 -1.53 29.30 -6.87
N GLY A 714 -0.45 29.97 -7.24
CA GLY A 714 0.46 30.56 -6.27
C GLY A 714 1.23 31.73 -6.82
N GLN A 715 1.89 32.45 -5.90
CA GLN A 715 2.77 33.57 -6.22
C GLN A 715 4.10 33.36 -5.50
N PHE A 716 5.21 33.71 -6.16
CA PHE A 716 6.52 33.79 -5.52
C PHE A 716 7.24 35.06 -5.95
N ILE A 717 8.12 35.54 -5.08
CA ILE A 717 8.84 36.81 -5.25
C ILE A 717 10.35 36.58 -5.07
N SER A 718 11.15 37.44 -5.70
CA SER A 718 12.58 37.50 -5.40
C SER A 718 12.82 37.93 -3.95
N PRO A 719 13.95 37.54 -3.33
CA PRO A 719 14.28 38.00 -1.99
C PRO A 719 14.22 39.51 -1.86
N TRP A 720 13.55 39.97 -0.81
CA TRP A 720 13.45 41.37 -0.39
C TRP A 720 12.56 42.27 -1.26
N TYR A 721 11.93 41.75 -2.32
CA TYR A 721 10.97 42.51 -3.14
C TYR A 721 9.87 43.17 -2.26
N PRO A 722 9.54 44.46 -2.46
CA PRO A 722 9.96 45.34 -3.57
C PRO A 722 11.31 46.06 -3.36
N ASP A 723 12.00 45.84 -2.24
CA ASP A 723 13.35 46.34 -2.01
C ASP A 723 14.38 45.55 -2.82
N ASN A 724 15.59 46.10 -2.91
CA ASN A 724 16.64 45.53 -3.75
C ASN A 724 17.12 44.15 -3.26
N TYR A 725 17.27 43.18 -4.16
CA TYR A 725 17.78 41.85 -3.81
C TYR A 725 19.29 41.86 -3.43
N PRO A 726 19.80 40.85 -2.70
CA PRO A 726 21.21 40.74 -2.29
C PRO A 726 22.12 40.20 -3.40
N ASN A 727 23.42 40.51 -3.28
CA ASN A 727 24.49 39.97 -4.13
C ASN A 727 24.86 38.51 -3.73
N ASN A 728 25.36 37.72 -4.69
CA ASN A 728 25.85 36.34 -4.58
C ASN A 728 24.81 35.30 -4.15
N LEU A 729 23.58 35.48 -4.59
CA LEU A 729 22.45 34.68 -4.18
C LEU A 729 22.02 33.73 -5.31
N GLU A 730 21.67 32.49 -4.94
CA GLU A 730 21.16 31.46 -5.85
C GLU A 730 19.86 30.88 -5.29
N CYS A 731 18.70 31.27 -5.84
CA CYS A 731 17.40 30.70 -5.47
C CYS A 731 16.93 29.65 -6.45
N VAL A 732 16.23 28.62 -5.96
CA VAL A 732 15.58 27.62 -6.80
C VAL A 732 14.13 27.40 -6.35
N TRP A 733 13.18 27.57 -7.27
CA TRP A 733 11.78 27.20 -7.07
C TRP A 733 11.44 25.95 -7.88
N GLU A 734 10.76 24.99 -7.28
CA GLU A 734 10.27 23.76 -7.93
C GLU A 734 8.75 23.77 -7.95
N LEU A 735 8.14 23.65 -9.13
CA LEU A 735 6.69 23.57 -9.32
C LEU A 735 6.31 22.18 -9.82
N GLU A 736 5.44 21.48 -9.07
CA GLU A 736 4.96 20.13 -9.38
C GLU A 736 3.44 20.13 -9.67
N PRO A 737 2.99 19.81 -10.91
CA PRO A 737 1.56 19.76 -11.24
C PRO A 737 0.89 18.45 -10.80
N LEU A 738 -0.44 18.44 -10.74
CA LEU A 738 -1.22 17.19 -10.65
C LEU A 738 -1.02 16.30 -11.88
N ALA A 739 -1.19 14.99 -11.68
CA ALA A 739 -1.15 13.98 -12.73
C ALA A 739 -2.06 14.34 -13.92
N GLY A 740 -1.47 14.47 -15.11
CA GLY A 740 -2.18 14.79 -16.36
C GLY A 740 -2.48 16.28 -16.57
N ASN A 741 -2.02 17.18 -15.71
CA ASN A 741 -2.21 18.63 -15.81
C ASN A 741 -0.88 19.37 -16.05
N GLY A 742 -0.93 20.48 -16.78
CA GLY A 742 0.19 21.41 -16.95
C GLY A 742 0.12 22.64 -16.04
N ILE A 743 1.24 23.35 -15.90
CA ILE A 743 1.40 24.62 -15.18
C ILE A 743 1.60 25.76 -16.17
N GLU A 744 0.86 26.85 -15.99
CA GLU A 744 1.09 28.14 -16.62
C GLU A 744 1.82 29.06 -15.63
N LEU A 745 2.99 29.58 -16.00
CA LEU A 745 3.83 30.49 -15.22
C LEU A 745 3.83 31.87 -15.86
N SER A 746 3.55 32.91 -15.07
CA SER A 746 3.45 34.32 -15.51
C SER A 746 4.25 35.25 -14.60
N PHE A 747 5.20 36.00 -15.14
CA PHE A 747 5.91 37.08 -14.41
C PHE A 747 5.13 38.38 -14.55
N LEU A 748 4.63 38.93 -13.43
CA LEU A 748 3.80 40.14 -13.41
C LEU A 748 4.64 41.42 -13.45
N ALA A 749 5.77 41.43 -12.74
CA ALA A 749 6.76 42.50 -12.76
C ALA A 749 8.16 41.91 -12.60
N ILE A 750 9.12 42.47 -13.34
CA ILE A 750 10.52 42.05 -13.34
C ILE A 750 11.39 43.29 -13.56
N GLU A 751 12.40 43.47 -12.72
CA GLU A 751 13.43 44.50 -12.84
C GLU A 751 14.75 43.93 -12.31
N LEU A 752 15.67 43.66 -13.23
CA LEU A 752 16.97 43.06 -12.97
C LEU A 752 18.07 43.98 -13.52
N GLU A 753 19.31 43.83 -13.05
CA GLU A 753 20.42 44.66 -13.50
C GLU A 753 20.64 44.55 -15.04
N VAL A 754 20.92 45.69 -15.69
CA VAL A 754 20.98 45.82 -17.16
C VAL A 754 22.42 45.83 -17.72
N ARG A 755 23.47 45.97 -16.89
CA ARG A 755 24.85 46.13 -17.39
C ARG A 755 25.65 44.81 -17.40
N ASN A 756 26.15 44.47 -18.59
CA ASN A 756 27.29 43.59 -18.91
C ASN A 756 27.99 42.87 -17.73
N SER A 757 27.49 41.69 -17.35
CA SER A 757 28.32 40.47 -17.20
C SER A 757 27.45 39.24 -16.92
N SER A 758 27.84 38.13 -17.53
CA SER A 758 27.47 36.71 -17.43
C SER A 758 26.66 36.11 -16.25
N PHE A 759 26.31 36.82 -15.18
CA PHE A 759 25.96 36.22 -13.88
C PHE A 759 24.50 36.39 -13.42
N GLU A 760 23.80 37.50 -13.72
CA GLU A 760 22.41 37.69 -13.26
C GLU A 760 21.37 37.16 -14.25
N LYS A 761 20.78 35.98 -13.98
CA LYS A 761 19.90 35.27 -14.91
C LYS A 761 18.83 34.49 -14.15
N ILE A 762 17.58 34.60 -14.58
CA ILE A 762 16.55 33.60 -14.25
C ILE A 762 16.66 32.49 -15.30
N PHE A 763 16.87 31.26 -14.88
CA PHE A 763 16.91 30.04 -15.69
C PHE A 763 15.64 29.23 -15.41
N ILE A 764 14.94 28.77 -16.44
CA ILE A 764 13.82 27.84 -16.30
C ILE A 764 14.25 26.49 -16.88
N GLU A 765 14.14 25.39 -16.14
CA GLU A 765 14.70 24.07 -16.44
C GLU A 765 13.66 22.93 -16.22
N ARG A 766 13.81 21.81 -16.95
CA ARG A 766 12.92 20.61 -16.85
C ARG A 766 13.37 19.57 -15.82
N CYS A 767 14.57 19.69 -15.27
CA CYS A 767 15.13 18.83 -14.22
C CYS A 767 16.17 19.67 -13.47
N VAL A 768 16.58 19.27 -12.25
CA VAL A 768 17.71 19.89 -11.55
C VAL A 768 18.97 19.78 -12.44
N ASN A 769 19.52 20.92 -12.89
CA ASN A 769 20.64 21.01 -13.85
C ASN A 769 20.32 20.49 -15.27
N GLY A 770 19.04 20.49 -15.66
CA GLY A 770 18.57 20.06 -16.98
C GLY A 770 18.79 21.10 -18.09
N LYS A 771 18.41 20.76 -19.33
CA LYS A 771 18.47 21.71 -20.46
C LYS A 771 17.63 22.95 -20.16
N ASN A 772 18.25 24.12 -20.22
CA ASN A 772 17.59 25.40 -20.01
C ASN A 772 16.50 25.62 -21.08
N ILE A 773 15.26 25.83 -20.63
CA ILE A 773 14.07 26.07 -21.45
C ILE A 773 13.94 27.56 -21.79
N ALA A 774 14.26 28.42 -20.82
CA ALA A 774 14.23 29.87 -20.98
C ALA A 774 15.23 30.57 -20.06
N ARG A 775 15.70 31.74 -20.50
CA ARG A 775 16.60 32.63 -19.75
C ARG A 775 16.06 34.06 -19.80
N LEU A 776 15.82 34.67 -18.63
CA LEU A 776 15.28 36.04 -18.53
C LEU A 776 16.33 37.00 -17.95
N TYR A 777 16.44 38.20 -18.53
CA TYR A 777 17.30 39.31 -18.10
C TYR A 777 16.68 40.67 -18.50
N GLY A 778 16.79 41.70 -17.66
CA GLY A 778 16.52 43.12 -18.01
C GLY A 778 15.16 43.50 -18.59
N LEU A 779 14.13 42.65 -18.47
CA LEU A 779 12.81 42.85 -19.09
C LEU A 779 11.94 43.83 -18.28
N LYS A 780 11.11 44.66 -18.96
CA LYS A 780 10.08 45.53 -18.35
C LYS A 780 8.63 45.08 -18.66
N THR A 781 8.44 43.94 -19.31
CA THR A 781 7.15 43.44 -19.81
C THR A 781 6.85 42.03 -19.29
N ALA A 782 5.57 41.72 -19.10
CA ALA A 782 5.10 40.43 -18.58
C ALA A 782 5.48 39.24 -19.51
N PHE A 783 5.84 38.10 -18.92
CA PHE A 783 6.21 36.85 -19.61
C PHE A 783 5.30 35.72 -19.11
N THR A 784 4.71 34.94 -20.03
CA THR A 784 3.85 33.79 -19.71
C THR A 784 4.26 32.55 -20.50
N LYS A 785 4.35 31.39 -19.83
CA LYS A 785 4.70 30.10 -20.48
C LYS A 785 4.02 28.91 -19.80
N THR A 786 3.63 27.91 -20.60
CA THR A 786 2.99 26.68 -20.12
C THR A 786 3.94 25.48 -20.19
N PHE A 787 3.85 24.62 -19.18
CA PHE A 787 4.66 23.41 -19.00
C PHE A 787 3.74 22.23 -18.68
N THR A 788 4.04 21.04 -19.19
CA THR A 788 3.23 19.81 -18.96
C THR A 788 3.79 18.91 -17.87
N ASP A 789 5.01 19.19 -17.42
CA ASP A 789 5.78 18.40 -16.44
C ASP A 789 6.29 19.31 -15.31
N LYS A 790 7.04 18.75 -14.35
CA LYS A 790 7.71 19.51 -13.28
C LYS A 790 8.63 20.61 -13.85
N VAL A 791 8.67 21.76 -13.18
CA VAL A 791 9.46 22.93 -13.62
C VAL A 791 10.35 23.42 -12.49
N TRP A 792 11.61 23.69 -12.82
CA TRP A 792 12.58 24.32 -11.92
C TRP A 792 12.87 25.75 -12.40
N ILE A 793 12.72 26.75 -11.53
CA ILE A 793 13.07 28.15 -11.81
C ILE A 793 14.26 28.51 -10.92
N LYS A 794 15.36 28.98 -11.52
CA LYS A 794 16.60 29.28 -10.82
C LYS A 794 16.99 30.74 -11.02
N PHE A 795 17.17 31.50 -9.95
CA PHE A 795 17.58 32.91 -9.99
C PHE A 795 18.98 33.07 -9.39
N ARG A 796 19.91 33.67 -10.12
CA ARG A 796 21.30 33.93 -9.69
C ARG A 796 21.60 35.42 -9.70
N THR A 797 22.29 35.93 -8.68
CA THR A 797 22.79 37.32 -8.60
C THR A 797 24.31 37.36 -8.54
N ASN A 798 24.92 38.49 -8.92
CA ASN A 798 26.37 38.64 -9.07
C ASN A 798 27.01 39.20 -7.77
N LYS A 799 28.28 39.64 -7.82
CA LYS A 799 28.98 40.25 -6.66
C LYS A 799 28.66 41.74 -6.42
N GLU A 800 28.18 42.45 -7.44
CA GLU A 800 28.02 43.91 -7.46
C GLU A 800 26.85 44.32 -8.36
N GLY A 801 25.89 45.08 -7.83
CA GLY A 801 24.72 45.55 -8.57
C GLY A 801 23.43 44.92 -8.05
N THR A 802 22.42 45.72 -7.73
CA THR A 802 21.14 45.24 -7.18
C THR A 802 19.97 45.99 -7.82
N SER A 803 18.84 45.32 -8.01
CA SER A 803 17.58 45.93 -8.49
C SER A 803 16.40 45.43 -7.67
N THR A 804 15.19 45.94 -7.94
CA THR A 804 13.97 45.64 -7.15
C THR A 804 13.52 44.18 -7.27
N GLY A 805 13.92 43.47 -8.32
CA GLY A 805 13.68 42.02 -8.46
C GLY A 805 12.41 41.69 -9.23
N PHE A 806 11.66 40.66 -8.82
CA PHE A 806 10.48 40.21 -9.57
C PHE A 806 9.37 39.61 -8.71
N THR A 807 8.17 39.56 -9.29
CA THR A 807 7.01 38.81 -8.79
C THR A 807 6.43 37.94 -9.91
N ALA A 808 6.19 36.67 -9.60
CA ALA A 808 5.66 35.68 -10.53
C ALA A 808 4.45 34.94 -9.94
N THR A 809 3.49 34.59 -10.79
CA THR A 809 2.31 33.78 -10.46
C THR A 809 2.29 32.52 -11.31
N TRP A 810 1.81 31.41 -10.75
CA TRP A 810 1.63 30.15 -11.47
C TRP A 810 0.22 29.58 -11.25
N GLY A 811 -0.28 28.79 -12.21
CA GLY A 811 -1.65 28.25 -12.20
C GLY A 811 -1.82 27.04 -13.14
N PRO A 812 -3.02 26.42 -13.20
CA PRO A 812 -3.27 25.27 -14.08
C PRO A 812 -3.41 25.69 -15.55
N SER A 813 -2.84 24.90 -16.45
CA SER A 813 -2.98 25.09 -17.90
C SER A 813 -4.42 24.80 -18.38
N PHE A 814 -4.93 25.67 -19.25
CA PHE A 814 -6.24 25.50 -19.87
C PHE A 814 -6.27 24.39 -20.94
N VAL A 815 -5.13 24.06 -21.55
CA VAL A 815 -5.02 23.04 -22.61
C VAL A 815 -3.85 22.11 -22.32
N ASN A 816 -4.11 20.80 -22.30
CA ASN A 816 -3.16 19.77 -21.93
C ASN A 816 -3.07 18.68 -23.02
N TYR A 817 -1.84 18.32 -23.41
CA TYR A 817 -1.58 17.31 -24.43
C TYR A 817 -0.89 16.10 -23.77
N LEU A 818 -1.49 14.91 -23.89
CA LEU A 818 -1.06 13.68 -23.22
C LEU A 818 -0.82 12.59 -24.28
N THR A 819 0.43 12.15 -24.45
CA THR A 819 0.83 11.22 -25.53
C THR A 819 1.25 9.83 -25.03
N GLN A 820 0.84 9.45 -23.83
CA GLN A 820 1.28 8.20 -23.18
C GLN A 820 0.31 7.06 -23.51
N ASN A 821 0.81 5.83 -23.71
CA ASN A 821 -0.02 4.65 -23.99
C ASN A 821 -0.88 4.21 -22.79
N GLN A 822 -0.49 4.60 -21.58
CA GLN A 822 -1.30 4.46 -20.37
C GLN A 822 -1.05 5.66 -19.47
N GLY A 823 -2.02 6.01 -18.64
CA GLY A 823 -1.83 7.11 -17.69
C GLY A 823 -3.08 7.39 -16.86
N LYS A 824 -2.95 8.42 -16.02
CA LYS A 824 -3.99 8.91 -15.12
C LYS A 824 -4.08 10.43 -15.23
N LEU A 825 -5.32 10.92 -15.26
CA LEU A 825 -5.68 12.32 -15.18
C LEU A 825 -6.55 12.50 -13.93
N ASP A 826 -6.09 13.32 -12.99
CA ASP A 826 -6.88 13.77 -11.85
C ASP A 826 -7.16 15.27 -12.01
N PHE A 827 -8.44 15.65 -12.03
CA PHE A 827 -8.86 17.04 -12.11
C PHE A 827 -9.92 17.36 -11.05
N LEU A 828 -9.60 18.30 -10.17
CA LEU A 828 -10.49 18.76 -9.10
C LEU A 828 -10.55 20.29 -9.11
N ASN A 829 -11.76 20.85 -9.16
CA ASN A 829 -12.05 22.28 -8.98
C ASN A 829 -11.14 23.25 -9.78
N GLY A 830 -11.49 23.53 -11.03
CA GLY A 830 -10.86 24.60 -11.82
C GLY A 830 -11.36 26.00 -11.45
N LYS A 831 -10.77 27.04 -12.08
CA LYS A 831 -11.25 28.42 -11.94
C LYS A 831 -12.71 28.50 -12.39
N LYS A 832 -13.57 29.15 -11.60
CA LYS A 832 -15.00 29.27 -11.93
C LYS A 832 -15.19 29.95 -13.29
N ASP A 833 -16.13 29.43 -14.07
CA ASP A 833 -16.48 29.88 -15.43
C ASP A 833 -15.34 29.77 -16.46
N THR A 834 -14.45 28.79 -16.29
CA THR A 834 -13.39 28.49 -17.28
C THR A 834 -13.53 27.10 -17.92
N ASP A 835 -12.99 26.98 -19.13
CA ASP A 835 -12.94 25.76 -19.92
C ASP A 835 -11.54 25.13 -19.82
N TYR A 836 -11.51 23.84 -19.51
CA TYR A 836 -10.32 23.01 -19.51
C TYR A 836 -10.42 21.93 -20.59
N LYS A 837 -9.30 21.64 -21.25
CA LYS A 837 -9.21 20.68 -22.35
C LYS A 837 -8.01 19.75 -22.20
N TRP A 838 -8.25 18.46 -22.39
CA TRP A 838 -7.21 17.43 -22.48
C TRP A 838 -7.32 16.68 -23.80
N ILE A 839 -6.18 16.39 -24.43
CA ILE A 839 -6.09 15.61 -25.66
C ILE A 839 -5.20 14.41 -25.37
N ILE A 840 -5.79 13.22 -25.26
CA ILE A 840 -5.08 11.95 -25.03
C ILE A 840 -4.85 11.29 -26.39
N THR A 841 -3.60 10.98 -26.72
CA THR A 841 -3.22 10.30 -27.96
C THR A 841 -2.34 9.10 -27.62
N VAL A 842 -2.72 7.90 -28.06
CA VAL A 842 -1.93 6.67 -27.94
C VAL A 842 -1.33 6.31 -29.30
N ASP A 843 -0.39 5.37 -29.31
CA ASP A 843 0.19 4.82 -30.54
C ASP A 843 -0.90 4.36 -31.53
N GLU A 844 -0.70 4.59 -32.82
CA GLU A 844 -1.73 4.36 -33.87
C GLU A 844 -2.21 2.91 -34.01
N ALA A 845 -1.41 1.94 -33.55
CA ALA A 845 -1.79 0.52 -33.51
C ALA A 845 -2.80 0.18 -32.40
N PHE A 846 -3.11 1.15 -31.54
CA PHE A 846 -3.93 0.97 -30.36
C PHE A 846 -5.11 1.92 -30.33
N LYS A 847 -6.18 1.47 -29.70
CA LYS A 847 -7.35 2.28 -29.33
C LYS A 847 -7.19 2.74 -27.88
N VAL A 848 -7.67 3.95 -27.58
CA VAL A 848 -7.70 4.44 -26.21
C VAL A 848 -8.84 3.75 -25.47
N ASN A 849 -8.54 2.96 -24.44
CA ASN A 849 -9.53 2.49 -23.49
C ASN A 849 -9.48 3.37 -22.24
N LEU A 850 -10.57 4.09 -22.00
CA LEU A 850 -10.74 5.00 -20.88
C LEU A 850 -11.63 4.37 -19.82
N THR A 851 -11.22 4.54 -18.58
CA THR A 851 -12.04 4.35 -17.41
C THR A 851 -12.25 5.69 -16.74
N VAL A 852 -13.49 6.15 -16.72
CA VAL A 852 -13.90 7.43 -16.14
C VAL A 852 -14.54 7.17 -14.77
N PHE A 853 -13.97 7.77 -13.73
CA PHE A 853 -14.50 7.79 -12.38
C PHE A 853 -15.05 9.19 -12.08
N PHE A 854 -16.34 9.28 -11.81
CA PHE A 854 -17.03 10.55 -11.68
C PHE A 854 -17.68 10.70 -10.30
N LEU A 855 -17.33 11.76 -9.58
CA LEU A 855 -17.99 12.17 -8.34
C LEU A 855 -18.38 13.65 -8.51
N CYS A 856 -19.56 13.94 -9.03
CA CYS A 856 -20.05 15.32 -9.13
C CYS A 856 -21.18 15.61 -8.15
N THR A 857 -20.97 16.66 -7.35
CA THR A 857 -22.02 17.41 -6.66
C THR A 857 -22.16 18.79 -7.34
N GLY A 858 -23.07 18.93 -8.31
CA GLY A 858 -23.40 20.25 -8.89
C GLY A 858 -24.07 20.19 -10.27
N SER A 859 -25.30 20.71 -10.38
CA SER A 859 -26.16 20.65 -11.57
C SER A 859 -25.77 21.58 -12.73
N SER A 860 -24.64 22.29 -12.66
CA SER A 860 -24.24 23.33 -13.63
C SER A 860 -22.91 23.07 -14.37
N ASN A 861 -22.15 22.03 -14.01
CA ASN A 861 -20.93 21.64 -14.72
C ASN A 861 -21.28 20.78 -15.96
N TYR A 862 -20.41 20.75 -16.98
CA TYR A 862 -20.53 19.74 -18.04
C TYR A 862 -19.18 19.16 -18.45
N VAL A 863 -19.20 17.86 -18.77
CA VAL A 863 -18.08 17.12 -19.34
C VAL A 863 -18.48 16.52 -20.69
N LYS A 864 -17.60 16.68 -21.68
CA LYS A 864 -17.75 16.08 -23.02
C LYS A 864 -16.47 15.34 -23.38
N ILE A 865 -16.62 14.13 -23.91
CA ILE A 865 -15.54 13.27 -24.40
C ILE A 865 -15.84 12.95 -25.86
N TYR A 866 -14.86 13.21 -26.73
CA TYR A 866 -14.94 13.05 -28.18
C TYR A 866 -14.06 11.88 -28.61
N ASP A 867 -14.55 11.08 -29.56
CA ASP A 867 -13.84 9.96 -30.21
C ASP A 867 -12.86 10.50 -31.26
N GLY A 868 -11.67 10.91 -30.84
CA GLY A 868 -10.70 11.60 -31.69
C GLY A 868 -10.66 13.12 -31.47
N ALA A 869 -10.30 13.85 -32.54
CA ALA A 869 -10.19 15.30 -32.53
C ALA A 869 -11.58 15.97 -32.46
N GLU A 870 -11.73 17.06 -31.68
CA GLU A 870 -13.01 17.77 -31.44
C GLU A 870 -13.81 18.14 -32.72
N ARG A 871 -13.14 18.37 -33.86
CA ARG A 871 -13.79 18.74 -35.13
C ARG A 871 -14.12 17.54 -36.04
N GLU A 872 -13.47 16.40 -35.85
CA GLU A 872 -13.59 15.20 -36.71
C GLU A 872 -14.28 14.04 -35.99
N GLY A 873 -14.27 14.03 -34.64
CA GLY A 873 -14.72 12.93 -33.79
C GLY A 873 -16.16 13.07 -33.27
N GLY A 874 -16.87 11.94 -33.21
CA GLY A 874 -18.20 11.84 -32.58
C GLY A 874 -18.13 12.01 -31.05
N ILE A 875 -19.25 12.36 -30.41
CA ILE A 875 -19.31 12.44 -28.94
C ILE A 875 -19.41 11.02 -28.37
N LEU A 876 -18.34 10.52 -27.74
CA LEU A 876 -18.36 9.24 -27.00
C LEU A 876 -19.18 9.34 -25.72
N PHE A 877 -19.07 10.49 -25.06
CA PHE A 877 -19.75 10.72 -23.81
C PHE A 877 -20.07 12.20 -23.63
N LYS A 878 -21.28 12.46 -23.19
CA LYS A 878 -21.74 13.76 -22.73
C LYS A 878 -22.52 13.53 -21.44
N GLN A 879 -22.25 14.35 -20.44
CA GLN A 879 -22.95 14.24 -19.17
C GLN A 879 -24.43 14.64 -19.32
N GLU A 880 -25.33 13.73 -18.92
CA GLU A 880 -26.77 13.96 -18.73
C GLU A 880 -27.16 13.48 -17.32
N GLN A 881 -27.16 14.42 -16.36
CA GLN A 881 -27.50 14.23 -14.92
C GLN A 881 -26.67 13.18 -14.13
N SER A 882 -26.84 13.20 -12.80
CA SER A 882 -25.96 12.58 -11.79
C SER A 882 -25.87 11.05 -11.90
N MET A 883 -24.67 10.51 -12.10
CA MET A 883 -24.34 9.08 -12.00
C MET A 883 -23.19 8.87 -11.01
N SER A 884 -23.26 7.76 -10.26
CA SER A 884 -22.30 7.33 -9.25
C SER A 884 -21.29 6.27 -9.76
N ASP A 885 -21.36 5.85 -11.02
CA ASP A 885 -20.69 4.62 -11.46
C ASP A 885 -19.51 4.84 -12.42
N LYS A 886 -18.53 3.93 -12.34
CA LYS A 886 -17.38 3.76 -13.24
C LYS A 886 -17.85 3.53 -14.67
N LYS A 887 -17.42 4.37 -15.63
CA LYS A 887 -17.76 4.21 -17.05
C LYS A 887 -16.52 3.87 -17.87
N MET A 888 -16.59 2.75 -18.59
CA MET A 888 -15.54 2.34 -19.53
C MET A 888 -15.94 2.78 -20.95
N LEU A 889 -15.01 3.42 -21.66
CA LEU A 889 -15.20 3.95 -23.01
C LEU A 889 -14.00 3.53 -23.86
N ILE A 890 -14.25 2.90 -25.00
CA ILE A 890 -13.21 2.53 -25.96
C ILE A 890 -13.33 3.45 -27.16
N SER A 891 -12.24 4.12 -27.51
CA SER A 891 -12.15 4.93 -28.73
C SER A 891 -12.19 4.06 -29.98
N SER A 892 -12.82 4.54 -31.04
CA SER A 892 -12.62 3.97 -32.38
C SER A 892 -11.31 4.41 -33.03
N THR A 893 -10.63 5.40 -32.44
CA THR A 893 -9.39 5.98 -32.93
C THR A 893 -8.26 5.84 -31.90
N ASN A 894 -7.06 6.32 -32.24
CA ASN A 894 -5.93 6.40 -31.32
C ASN A 894 -5.92 7.70 -30.49
N GLN A 895 -6.97 8.52 -30.56
CA GLN A 895 -7.05 9.79 -29.87
C GLN A 895 -8.41 9.99 -29.19
N ILE A 896 -8.42 10.66 -28.04
CA ILE A 896 -9.64 11.17 -27.41
C ILE A 896 -9.42 12.62 -26.95
N THR A 897 -10.44 13.46 -27.15
CA THR A 897 -10.49 14.82 -26.59
C THR A 897 -11.48 14.90 -25.44
N ILE A 898 -11.07 15.43 -24.29
CA ILE A 898 -11.91 15.66 -23.11
C ILE A 898 -12.04 17.16 -22.86
N LYS A 899 -13.26 17.63 -22.63
CA LYS A 899 -13.56 19.05 -22.34
C LYS A 899 -14.43 19.16 -21.10
N VAL A 900 -14.02 20.02 -20.17
CA VAL A 900 -14.71 20.26 -18.91
C VAL A 900 -14.94 21.76 -18.73
N ARG A 901 -16.17 22.15 -18.41
CA ARG A 901 -16.49 23.52 -17.96
C ARG A 901 -16.85 23.51 -16.48
N VAL A 902 -16.14 24.30 -15.69
CA VAL A 902 -16.32 24.38 -14.23
C VAL A 902 -17.20 25.56 -13.88
N ARG A 903 -18.39 25.32 -13.31
CA ARG A 903 -19.32 26.34 -12.78
C ARG A 903 -19.57 26.21 -11.27
N SER A 904 -19.32 25.03 -10.72
CA SER A 904 -19.33 24.67 -9.30
C SER A 904 -18.21 23.63 -9.03
N SER A 905 -18.30 22.81 -7.99
CA SER A 905 -17.26 21.82 -7.68
C SER A 905 -17.29 20.63 -8.65
N VAL A 906 -16.12 20.21 -9.16
CA VAL A 906 -15.96 19.09 -10.10
C VAL A 906 -14.83 18.21 -9.62
N LYS A 907 -15.06 16.89 -9.49
CA LYS A 907 -14.02 15.86 -9.36
C LYS A 907 -14.10 14.90 -10.54
N LEU A 908 -13.00 14.79 -11.28
CA LEU A 908 -12.87 13.93 -12.45
C LEU A 908 -11.55 13.15 -12.36
N THR A 909 -11.64 11.83 -12.28
CA THR A 909 -10.49 10.94 -12.43
C THR A 909 -10.68 10.10 -13.69
N ILE A 910 -9.68 10.11 -14.57
CA ILE A 910 -9.67 9.32 -15.80
C ILE A 910 -8.40 8.48 -15.80
N ILE A 911 -8.56 7.17 -15.98
CA ILE A 911 -7.46 6.24 -16.21
C ILE A 911 -7.56 5.75 -17.63
N TRP A 912 -6.44 5.66 -18.36
CA TRP A 912 -6.43 5.11 -19.71
C TRP A 912 -5.34 4.09 -19.90
N ASN A 913 -5.60 3.15 -20.80
CA ASN A 913 -4.63 2.22 -21.34
C ASN A 913 -4.88 2.00 -22.85
N SER A 914 -3.84 1.57 -23.55
CA SER A 914 -3.86 1.28 -24.98
C SER A 914 -4.29 -0.18 -25.21
N ILE A 915 -5.33 -0.42 -26.00
CA ILE A 915 -5.79 -1.77 -26.39
C ILE A 915 -5.48 -2.02 -27.86
N ILE A 916 -4.96 -3.21 -28.19
CA ILE A 916 -4.63 -3.65 -29.54
C ILE A 916 -5.91 -3.79 -30.38
N SER A 917 -5.90 -3.28 -31.61
CA SER A 917 -6.97 -3.49 -32.59
C SER A 917 -7.16 -4.99 -32.89
N GLU A 918 -8.39 -5.52 -32.82
CA GLU A 918 -8.71 -6.97 -32.88
C GLU A 918 -8.26 -7.74 -34.14
N ASP A 919 -7.62 -7.11 -35.13
CA ASP A 919 -7.31 -7.74 -36.42
C ASP A 919 -5.97 -8.51 -36.50
N HIS A 920 -5.08 -8.54 -35.49
CA HIS A 920 -3.71 -9.11 -35.66
C HIS A 920 -3.26 -10.05 -34.54
N LYS A 921 -3.50 -11.36 -34.68
CA LYS A 921 -2.82 -12.42 -33.88
C LYS A 921 -2.45 -13.64 -34.73
N VAL A 922 -1.19 -13.73 -35.15
CA VAL A 922 -0.51 -14.96 -35.60
C VAL A 922 0.85 -15.03 -34.87
N GLU A 923 1.24 -16.20 -34.37
CA GLU A 923 2.47 -16.37 -33.57
C GLU A 923 3.72 -16.19 -34.47
N GLY A 924 4.66 -15.33 -34.06
CA GLY A 924 5.82 -14.92 -34.88
C GLY A 924 5.57 -13.78 -35.87
N CYS A 925 4.37 -13.19 -35.85
CA CYS A 925 3.92 -12.14 -36.75
C CYS A 925 3.39 -10.95 -35.93
N GLY A 926 3.73 -9.71 -36.29
CA GLY A 926 3.22 -8.53 -35.59
C GLY A 926 4.02 -8.11 -34.36
N SER A 927 4.97 -7.19 -34.50
CA SER A 927 5.61 -6.51 -33.35
C SER A 927 6.18 -5.13 -33.71
N ILE A 928 6.38 -4.30 -32.67
CA ILE A 928 7.12 -3.03 -32.79
C ILE A 928 8.59 -3.30 -32.48
N LEU A 929 9.45 -3.02 -33.44
CA LEU A 929 10.89 -3.20 -33.36
C LEU A 929 11.57 -1.84 -33.16
N LYS A 930 12.62 -1.78 -32.34
CA LYS A 930 13.42 -0.57 -32.13
C LYS A 930 14.75 -0.71 -32.87
N ALA A 931 15.00 0.18 -33.82
CA ALA A 931 16.29 0.24 -34.50
C ALA A 931 17.38 0.72 -33.52
N GLN A 932 18.58 0.15 -33.61
CA GLN A 932 19.77 0.61 -32.87
C GLN A 932 20.89 1.05 -33.83
N ASN A 933 22.00 1.55 -33.28
CA ASN A 933 23.17 2.05 -34.03
C ASN A 933 24.02 0.93 -34.67
N PHE A 934 23.59 -0.32 -34.56
CA PHE A 934 24.18 -1.48 -35.23
C PHE A 934 23.06 -2.22 -35.97
N PRO A 935 23.36 -3.09 -36.94
CA PRO A 935 22.33 -3.85 -37.66
C PRO A 935 21.66 -4.94 -36.80
N GLN A 936 20.32 -4.96 -36.77
CA GLN A 936 19.49 -6.04 -36.23
C GLN A 936 18.83 -6.84 -37.36
N ASN A 937 18.56 -8.13 -37.15
CA ASN A 937 17.89 -8.97 -38.14
C ASN A 937 16.38 -9.13 -37.86
N LEU A 938 15.56 -9.05 -38.90
CA LEU A 938 14.15 -9.39 -38.95
C LEU A 938 13.96 -10.53 -39.96
N THR A 939 13.27 -11.59 -39.55
CA THR A 939 13.02 -12.78 -40.39
C THR A 939 11.53 -12.98 -40.63
N SER A 940 11.18 -13.56 -41.78
CA SER A 940 9.80 -13.99 -42.06
C SER A 940 9.32 -15.08 -41.09
N PRO A 941 8.01 -15.21 -40.83
CA PRO A 941 7.46 -16.29 -40.02
C PRO A 941 7.87 -17.65 -40.57
N GLY A 942 8.29 -18.57 -39.71
CA GLY A 942 8.76 -19.91 -40.09
C GLY A 942 10.24 -20.01 -40.49
N TYR A 943 10.96 -18.89 -40.68
CA TYR A 943 12.39 -18.92 -41.05
C TYR A 943 13.25 -19.67 -39.98
N PRO A 944 14.19 -20.55 -40.36
CA PRO A 944 14.71 -20.79 -41.71
C PRO A 944 13.91 -21.77 -42.57
N ASP A 945 12.83 -22.34 -42.05
CA ASP A 945 11.88 -23.16 -42.81
C ASP A 945 10.99 -22.27 -43.70
N ASN A 946 10.11 -22.90 -44.48
CA ASN A 946 9.25 -22.16 -45.40
C ASN A 946 8.18 -21.34 -44.65
N TYR A 947 7.87 -20.15 -45.16
CA TYR A 947 6.81 -19.32 -44.58
C TYR A 947 5.40 -19.93 -44.80
N PRO A 948 4.41 -19.66 -43.92
CA PRO A 948 3.06 -20.19 -44.08
C PRO A 948 2.28 -19.54 -45.25
N ASP A 949 1.37 -20.30 -45.85
CA ASP A 949 0.42 -19.81 -46.86
C ASP A 949 -0.65 -18.89 -46.22
N ASN A 950 -1.18 -17.91 -46.97
CA ASN A 950 -2.15 -16.88 -46.53
C ASN A 950 -1.67 -16.04 -45.33
N THR A 951 -0.38 -15.75 -45.26
CA THR A 951 0.18 -14.90 -44.21
C THR A 951 0.00 -13.43 -44.58
N ASP A 952 -0.52 -12.61 -43.66
CA ASP A 952 -0.57 -11.15 -43.78
C ASP A 952 0.06 -10.55 -42.51
N CYS A 953 1.34 -10.18 -42.61
CA CYS A 953 2.16 -9.78 -41.48
C CYS A 953 2.66 -8.35 -41.58
N TRP A 954 2.63 -7.67 -40.45
CA TRP A 954 3.05 -6.28 -40.31
C TRP A 954 4.10 -6.15 -39.22
N TRP A 955 5.19 -5.44 -39.49
CA TRP A 955 6.14 -4.99 -38.47
C TRP A 955 6.32 -3.48 -38.56
N ILE A 956 6.50 -2.84 -37.41
CA ILE A 956 6.78 -1.41 -37.34
C ILE A 956 8.16 -1.22 -36.74
N ILE A 957 9.10 -0.72 -37.54
CA ILE A 957 10.45 -0.39 -37.09
C ILE A 957 10.45 1.09 -36.69
N LYS A 958 10.72 1.38 -35.42
CA LYS A 958 10.83 2.74 -34.87
C LYS A 958 12.30 3.09 -34.62
N ALA A 959 12.74 4.22 -35.17
CA ALA A 959 14.01 4.88 -34.84
C ALA A 959 13.76 6.08 -33.88
N PRO A 960 14.80 6.60 -33.21
CA PRO A 960 14.70 7.83 -32.43
C PRO A 960 14.13 9.01 -33.24
N LEU A 961 13.40 9.91 -32.57
CA LEU A 961 12.92 11.16 -33.17
C LEU A 961 14.13 11.94 -33.70
N SER A 962 14.15 12.29 -35.00
CA SER A 962 15.29 12.83 -35.79
C SER A 962 16.18 11.86 -36.56
N SER A 963 15.79 10.58 -36.60
CA SER A 963 16.48 9.54 -37.37
C SER A 963 15.55 8.86 -38.35
N THR A 964 16.11 8.23 -39.37
CA THR A 964 15.41 7.37 -40.33
C THR A 964 15.67 5.91 -40.00
N VAL A 965 14.93 5.00 -40.63
CA VAL A 965 15.19 3.57 -40.61
C VAL A 965 15.87 3.21 -41.92
N VAL A 966 17.00 2.52 -41.81
CA VAL A 966 17.70 1.93 -42.95
C VAL A 966 17.49 0.43 -42.89
N VAL A 967 16.97 -0.15 -43.96
CA VAL A 967 16.78 -1.60 -44.11
C VAL A 967 17.61 -2.11 -45.28
N ASN A 968 18.41 -3.13 -45.03
CA ASN A 968 19.14 -3.89 -46.03
C ASN A 968 18.49 -5.26 -46.17
N ILE A 969 18.04 -5.61 -47.38
CA ILE A 969 17.60 -6.97 -47.67
C ILE A 969 18.85 -7.86 -47.78
N THR A 970 19.11 -8.72 -46.77
CA THR A 970 20.32 -9.55 -46.73
C THR A 970 20.15 -10.83 -47.54
N THR A 971 19.01 -11.50 -47.39
CA THR A 971 18.65 -12.69 -48.17
C THR A 971 17.15 -12.69 -48.43
N MET A 972 16.73 -13.03 -49.64
CA MET A 972 15.31 -13.11 -50.00
C MET A 972 15.10 -14.27 -50.98
N ALA A 973 14.15 -15.14 -50.64
CA ALA A 973 13.61 -16.21 -51.47
C ALA A 973 12.09 -16.22 -51.24
N ILE A 974 11.40 -15.36 -51.99
CA ILE A 974 9.94 -15.23 -52.01
C ILE A 974 9.46 -15.61 -53.42
N GLU A 975 8.26 -16.14 -53.58
CA GLU A 975 7.73 -16.49 -54.90
C GLU A 975 7.80 -15.31 -55.89
N ARG A 976 8.12 -15.59 -57.17
CA ARG A 976 8.04 -14.60 -58.25
C ARG A 976 7.27 -15.14 -59.45
N GLN A 977 6.12 -14.55 -59.70
CA GLN A 977 5.24 -14.80 -60.84
C GLN A 977 4.87 -13.45 -61.47
N GLY A 978 5.71 -13.00 -62.40
CA GLY A 978 5.54 -11.76 -63.17
C GLY A 978 6.63 -10.69 -62.93
N PRO A 979 6.63 -9.60 -63.71
CA PRO A 979 7.63 -8.53 -63.61
C PRO A 979 7.44 -7.63 -62.37
N ASP A 980 6.22 -7.45 -61.88
CA ASP A 980 5.86 -6.40 -60.89
C ASP A 980 5.40 -6.92 -59.51
N CYS A 981 5.63 -8.19 -59.17
CA CYS A 981 5.25 -8.80 -57.88
C CYS A 981 3.75 -8.73 -57.48
N ALA A 982 2.89 -8.19 -58.35
CA ALA A 982 1.48 -7.91 -58.06
C ALA A 982 0.60 -9.17 -57.92
N SER A 983 1.05 -10.31 -58.45
CA SER A 983 0.36 -11.61 -58.44
C SER A 983 1.21 -12.71 -57.80
N SER A 984 2.07 -12.36 -56.84
CA SER A 984 2.98 -13.27 -56.14
C SER A 984 3.08 -12.86 -54.68
N ASP A 985 3.69 -13.70 -53.86
CA ASP A 985 4.10 -13.30 -52.50
C ASP A 985 5.05 -12.11 -52.54
N TYR A 986 4.94 -11.20 -51.58
CA TYR A 986 5.78 -10.00 -51.54
C TYR A 986 6.04 -9.48 -50.15
N VAL A 987 7.14 -8.73 -50.02
CA VAL A 987 7.37 -7.80 -48.92
C VAL A 987 7.37 -6.37 -49.45
N GLU A 988 6.58 -5.51 -48.81
CA GLU A 988 6.46 -4.09 -49.12
C GLU A 988 6.98 -3.25 -47.95
N PHE A 989 7.64 -2.14 -48.28
CA PHE A 989 8.14 -1.17 -47.30
C PHE A 989 7.35 0.12 -47.43
N LEU A 990 6.68 0.50 -46.35
CA LEU A 990 5.77 1.63 -46.29
C LEU A 990 6.32 2.69 -45.33
N ASP A 991 6.51 3.90 -45.83
CA ASP A 991 7.11 5.02 -45.09
C ASP A 991 6.04 6.00 -44.60
N GLY A 992 6.05 6.25 -43.27
CA GLY A 992 5.13 7.15 -42.57
C GLY A 992 4.04 6.44 -41.77
N GLY A 993 3.47 7.13 -40.77
CA GLY A 993 2.42 6.59 -39.89
C GLY A 993 1.43 7.66 -39.47
N SER A 994 0.48 8.03 -40.35
CA SER A 994 -0.80 8.60 -39.88
C SER A 994 -1.85 8.80 -40.98
N ARG A 995 -1.55 9.31 -42.18
CA ARG A 995 -2.63 9.63 -43.16
C ARG A 995 -2.38 9.40 -44.65
N LYS A 996 -1.15 9.20 -45.12
CA LYS A 996 -0.82 8.66 -46.47
C LYS A 996 0.52 7.93 -46.41
N ARG A 997 0.52 6.60 -46.54
CA ARG A 997 1.74 5.79 -46.56
C ARG A 997 2.38 5.85 -47.94
N ARG A 998 3.66 6.18 -48.01
CA ARG A 998 4.43 6.14 -49.26
C ARG A 998 5.06 4.76 -49.39
N SER A 999 4.68 4.00 -50.42
CA SER A 999 5.38 2.76 -50.75
C SER A 999 6.79 3.09 -51.26
N LEU A 1000 7.81 2.57 -50.58
CA LEU A 1000 9.21 2.64 -50.98
C LEU A 1000 9.58 1.52 -51.96
N GLY A 1001 8.67 0.58 -52.20
CA GLY A 1001 8.80 -0.50 -53.16
C GLY A 1001 8.27 -1.84 -52.63
N GLN A 1002 7.83 -2.66 -53.56
CA GLN A 1002 7.36 -4.03 -53.36
C GLN A 1002 8.40 -5.01 -53.93
N TYR A 1003 8.76 -6.05 -53.17
CA TYR A 1003 9.86 -6.94 -53.49
C TYR A 1003 9.42 -8.41 -53.41
N CYS A 1004 9.82 -9.19 -54.42
CA CYS A 1004 9.57 -10.63 -54.54
C CYS A 1004 10.71 -11.32 -55.32
N GLY A 1005 10.74 -12.65 -55.32
CA GLY A 1005 11.77 -13.45 -56.01
C GLY A 1005 13.02 -13.74 -55.18
N SER A 1006 14.08 -14.17 -55.88
CA SER A 1006 15.38 -14.44 -55.27
C SER A 1006 16.37 -13.31 -55.58
N LYS A 1007 16.92 -12.68 -54.54
CA LYS A 1007 17.90 -11.58 -54.68
C LYS A 1007 19.21 -11.96 -54.00
N ARG A 1008 20.35 -11.78 -54.69
CA ARG A 1008 21.70 -12.10 -54.17
C ARG A 1008 22.53 -10.88 -53.75
N ASP A 1009 22.14 -9.66 -54.13
CA ASP A 1009 22.84 -8.42 -53.77
C ASP A 1009 22.04 -7.60 -52.74
N SER A 1010 22.73 -6.99 -51.78
CA SER A 1010 22.12 -6.17 -50.73
C SER A 1010 21.49 -4.91 -51.33
N LEU A 1011 20.16 -4.79 -51.23
CA LEU A 1011 19.45 -3.56 -51.54
C LEU A 1011 19.18 -2.78 -50.25
N GLN A 1012 19.63 -1.53 -50.21
CA GLN A 1012 19.36 -0.60 -49.11
C GLN A 1012 18.09 0.21 -49.40
N ILE A 1013 17.18 0.23 -48.43
CA ILE A 1013 15.94 1.01 -48.40
C ILE A 1013 16.04 1.98 -47.23
N ARG A 1014 15.74 3.24 -47.46
CA ARG A 1014 15.81 4.30 -46.45
C ARG A 1014 14.46 4.97 -46.31
N SER A 1015 13.94 5.05 -45.09
CA SER A 1015 12.72 5.79 -44.79
C SER A 1015 12.99 7.30 -44.74
N LEU A 1016 11.95 8.10 -44.90
CA LEU A 1016 11.92 9.55 -44.67
C LEU A 1016 11.32 9.88 -43.29
N HIS A 1017 10.55 8.96 -42.69
CA HIS A 1017 10.03 9.09 -41.33
C HIS A 1017 10.86 8.27 -40.33
N HIS A 1018 10.73 8.59 -39.04
CA HIS A 1018 11.29 7.80 -37.93
C HIS A 1018 10.58 6.45 -37.72
N THR A 1019 9.59 6.14 -38.56
CA THR A 1019 8.82 4.91 -38.56
C THR A 1019 8.79 4.32 -39.96
N LEU A 1020 9.17 3.04 -40.07
CA LEU A 1020 9.06 2.27 -41.31
C LEU A 1020 8.22 1.02 -41.05
N GLU A 1021 7.15 0.87 -41.81
CA GLU A 1021 6.30 -0.32 -41.80
C GLU A 1021 6.82 -1.34 -42.82
N VAL A 1022 6.89 -2.61 -42.41
CA VAL A 1022 7.23 -3.75 -43.27
C VAL A 1022 5.99 -4.63 -43.36
N HIS A 1023 5.46 -4.79 -44.57
CA HIS A 1023 4.27 -5.60 -44.83
C HIS A 1023 4.65 -6.83 -45.65
N PHE A 1024 4.45 -8.03 -45.13
CA PHE A 1024 4.64 -9.28 -45.86
C PHE A 1024 3.30 -9.94 -46.12
N LYS A 1025 3.05 -10.29 -47.39
CA LYS A 1025 1.83 -10.97 -47.80
C LYS A 1025 2.15 -12.21 -48.63
N SER A 1026 1.61 -13.35 -48.23
CA SER A 1026 1.64 -14.59 -49.00
C SER A 1026 0.26 -15.05 -49.44
N ASP A 1027 0.20 -15.75 -50.57
CA ASP A 1027 -1.01 -16.34 -51.13
C ASP A 1027 -1.19 -17.82 -50.74
N LYS A 1028 -2.04 -18.56 -51.47
CA LYS A 1028 -2.42 -19.96 -51.17
C LYS A 1028 -1.46 -21.00 -51.74
N THR A 1029 -0.42 -20.61 -52.47
CA THR A 1029 0.40 -21.52 -53.27
C THR A 1029 1.88 -21.19 -53.15
N ARG A 1030 2.73 -22.24 -53.07
CA ARG A 1030 4.20 -22.18 -53.19
C ARG A 1030 4.91 -21.25 -52.19
N ASN A 1031 5.14 -21.76 -51.00
CA ASN A 1031 6.05 -21.15 -50.05
C ASN A 1031 7.54 -21.46 -50.32
N PHE A 1032 8.40 -20.53 -49.89
CA PHE A 1032 9.86 -20.63 -49.91
C PHE A 1032 10.41 -20.26 -48.52
N THR A 1033 11.73 -20.23 -48.36
CA THR A 1033 12.37 -19.93 -47.07
C THR A 1033 12.15 -18.50 -46.59
N GLY A 1034 11.66 -17.58 -47.44
CA GLY A 1034 11.26 -16.23 -47.03
C GLY A 1034 12.40 -15.22 -47.06
N PHE A 1035 12.52 -14.39 -46.03
CA PHE A 1035 13.49 -13.29 -46.04
C PHE A 1035 14.21 -13.09 -44.70
N VAL A 1036 15.40 -12.51 -44.80
CA VAL A 1036 16.12 -11.88 -43.70
C VAL A 1036 16.40 -10.43 -44.09
N LEU A 1037 15.98 -9.51 -43.24
CA LEU A 1037 16.22 -8.08 -43.37
C LEU A 1037 17.13 -7.64 -42.24
N SER A 1038 18.15 -6.85 -42.54
CA SER A 1038 18.96 -6.14 -41.55
C SER A 1038 18.44 -4.72 -41.44
N TYR A 1039 18.10 -4.23 -40.25
CA TYR A 1039 17.65 -2.86 -40.04
C TYR A 1039 18.52 -2.14 -39.00
N GLU A 1040 18.73 -0.84 -39.19
CA GLU A 1040 19.53 0.02 -38.32
C GLU A 1040 19.04 1.48 -38.36
N ILE A 1041 19.55 2.30 -37.44
CA ILE A 1041 19.30 3.74 -37.41
C ILE A 1041 20.01 4.42 -38.59
N GLY A 1042 19.26 5.19 -39.38
CA GLY A 1042 19.76 6.09 -40.42
C GLY A 1042 19.73 7.56 -39.99
N CYS A 1043 20.50 8.40 -40.66
CA CYS A 1043 20.45 9.85 -40.47
C CYS A 1043 19.37 10.52 -41.34
N GLY A 1044 18.85 11.66 -40.89
CA GLY A 1044 17.75 12.39 -41.56
C GLY A 1044 16.39 12.22 -40.87
N GLY A 1045 15.33 12.74 -41.48
CA GLY A 1045 13.94 12.45 -41.11
C GLY A 1045 13.01 13.67 -41.10
N MET A 1046 11.71 13.42 -40.99
CA MET A 1046 10.71 14.47 -40.74
C MET A 1046 10.72 14.94 -39.28
N LEU A 1047 10.70 16.25 -39.08
CA LEU A 1047 10.88 16.91 -37.79
C LEU A 1047 9.82 18.00 -37.54
N ASN A 1048 9.49 18.20 -36.27
CA ASN A 1048 8.65 19.31 -35.84
C ASN A 1048 9.49 20.56 -35.55
N PRO A 1049 8.91 21.78 -35.54
CA PRO A 1049 9.62 23.05 -35.32
C PRO A 1049 10.09 23.31 -33.86
N ALA A 1050 10.50 22.27 -33.15
CA ALA A 1050 11.17 22.36 -31.85
C ALA A 1050 12.31 21.33 -31.77
N SER A 1051 12.90 21.02 -32.92
CA SER A 1051 13.89 19.96 -33.08
C SER A 1051 15.28 20.56 -33.23
N LYS A 1052 16.28 19.82 -32.73
CA LYS A 1052 17.69 20.13 -32.97
C LYS A 1052 18.17 19.22 -34.09
N ILE A 1053 18.75 19.80 -35.14
CA ILE A 1053 19.38 19.05 -36.23
C ILE A 1053 20.88 19.05 -35.98
N SER A 1054 21.52 17.89 -36.11
CA SER A 1054 22.96 17.75 -36.01
C SER A 1054 23.48 16.73 -37.00
N SER A 1055 24.72 16.90 -37.45
CA SER A 1055 25.42 15.86 -38.19
C SER A 1055 25.56 14.59 -37.34
N PRO A 1056 25.63 13.40 -37.96
CA PRO A 1056 25.88 12.15 -37.23
C PRO A 1056 27.15 12.26 -36.38
N ASN A 1057 27.11 11.71 -35.17
CA ASN A 1057 28.17 11.74 -34.15
C ASN A 1057 28.54 13.11 -33.56
N TYR A 1058 27.88 14.22 -33.93
CA TYR A 1058 28.17 15.55 -33.36
C TYR A 1058 28.16 15.55 -31.82
N PRO A 1059 29.16 16.14 -31.13
CA PRO A 1059 30.24 16.99 -31.66
C PRO A 1059 31.49 16.23 -32.11
N GLU A 1060 31.48 14.90 -32.12
CA GLU A 1060 32.56 14.10 -32.69
C GLU A 1060 32.53 14.11 -34.23
N GLN A 1061 33.57 13.53 -34.84
CA GLN A 1061 33.74 13.52 -36.29
C GLN A 1061 32.60 12.77 -36.99
N TYR A 1062 31.96 13.43 -37.95
CA TYR A 1062 30.92 12.80 -38.75
C TYR A 1062 31.52 11.70 -39.65
N PRO A 1063 30.80 10.59 -39.90
CA PRO A 1063 31.31 9.52 -40.76
C PRO A 1063 31.42 9.94 -42.24
N PRO A 1064 32.23 9.23 -43.06
CA PRO A 1064 32.25 9.42 -44.51
C PRO A 1064 30.98 8.87 -45.17
N TYR A 1065 30.70 9.29 -46.41
CA TYR A 1065 29.57 8.83 -47.24
C TYR A 1065 28.17 9.04 -46.66
N GLN A 1066 27.99 10.10 -45.86
CA GLN A 1066 26.68 10.43 -45.32
C GLN A 1066 25.82 11.12 -46.38
N ASN A 1067 24.55 10.75 -46.42
CA ASN A 1067 23.52 11.43 -47.19
C ASN A 1067 22.29 11.53 -46.28
N CYS A 1068 22.24 12.62 -45.51
CA CYS A 1068 21.24 12.86 -44.50
C CYS A 1068 20.28 13.95 -45.00
N THR A 1069 18.98 13.66 -44.96
CA THR A 1069 17.96 14.61 -45.40
C THR A 1069 16.96 14.82 -44.28
N TRP A 1070 16.81 16.05 -43.82
CA TRP A 1070 15.81 16.44 -42.83
C TRP A 1070 14.75 17.33 -43.46
N GLN A 1071 13.48 17.07 -43.15
CA GLN A 1071 12.36 17.91 -43.55
C GLN A 1071 11.65 18.40 -42.30
N VAL A 1072 11.48 19.70 -42.15
CA VAL A 1072 10.77 20.30 -41.03
C VAL A 1072 9.49 20.94 -41.53
N SER A 1073 8.36 20.62 -40.89
CA SER A 1073 7.05 21.20 -41.21
C SER A 1073 6.50 21.98 -40.02
N ALA A 1074 6.22 23.27 -40.21
CA ALA A 1074 5.52 24.13 -39.27
C ALA A 1074 3.99 24.11 -39.50
N LEU A 1075 3.24 24.62 -38.52
CA LEU A 1075 1.81 24.84 -38.69
C LEU A 1075 1.57 25.77 -39.88
N PRO A 1076 0.46 25.58 -40.63
CA PRO A 1076 0.16 26.44 -41.78
C PRO A 1076 0.18 27.93 -41.42
N GLY A 1077 0.96 28.73 -42.16
CA GLY A 1077 1.09 30.18 -41.96
C GLY A 1077 2.17 30.63 -40.96
N ARG A 1078 3.04 29.72 -40.50
CA ARG A 1078 4.20 30.02 -39.67
C ARG A 1078 5.51 29.74 -40.41
N THR A 1079 6.54 30.50 -40.11
CA THR A 1079 7.89 30.36 -40.66
C THR A 1079 8.80 29.61 -39.68
N ILE A 1080 9.94 29.14 -40.16
CA ILE A 1080 10.88 28.31 -39.43
C ILE A 1080 12.19 29.05 -39.26
N LEU A 1081 12.59 29.33 -38.02
CA LEU A 1081 13.90 29.91 -37.69
C LEU A 1081 14.92 28.80 -37.45
N LEU A 1082 16.04 28.87 -38.16
CA LEU A 1082 17.23 28.05 -37.97
C LEU A 1082 18.25 28.85 -37.17
N ASP A 1083 18.69 28.31 -36.04
CA ASP A 1083 19.68 28.92 -35.16
C ASP A 1083 20.91 28.00 -35.01
N PHE A 1084 21.98 28.29 -35.75
CA PHE A 1084 23.20 27.49 -35.77
C PHE A 1084 24.05 27.69 -34.51
N GLU A 1085 24.58 26.59 -33.97
CA GLU A 1085 25.56 26.63 -32.89
C GLU A 1085 26.91 27.19 -33.39
N GLU A 1086 27.69 27.80 -32.50
CA GLU A 1086 29.00 28.37 -32.86
C GLU A 1086 30.01 27.32 -33.32
N ASN A 1087 29.88 26.07 -32.84
CA ASN A 1087 30.74 24.96 -33.23
C ASN A 1087 30.25 24.35 -34.56
N PHE A 1088 30.82 24.83 -35.66
CA PHE A 1088 30.56 24.38 -37.02
C PHE A 1088 31.89 24.02 -37.69
N SER A 1089 32.01 22.79 -38.18
CA SER A 1089 33.19 22.30 -38.88
C SER A 1089 32.80 21.20 -39.86
N ILE A 1090 32.72 21.58 -41.14
CA ILE A 1090 32.51 20.66 -42.26
C ILE A 1090 33.74 20.77 -43.17
N ALA A 1091 34.31 19.65 -43.61
CA ALA A 1091 35.58 19.63 -44.33
C ALA A 1091 35.51 20.44 -45.64
N GLU A 1092 36.51 21.29 -45.88
CA GLU A 1092 36.62 22.08 -47.11
C GLU A 1092 37.29 21.30 -48.25
N PRO A 1093 37.00 21.62 -49.53
CA PRO A 1093 37.75 21.11 -50.67
C PRO A 1093 39.22 21.55 -50.60
N LYS A 1094 40.17 20.63 -50.88
CA LYS A 1094 41.63 20.88 -50.82
C LYS A 1094 42.17 21.93 -51.83
N VAL A 1095 41.33 22.59 -52.61
CA VAL A 1095 41.74 23.56 -53.65
C VAL A 1095 40.97 24.88 -53.46
N PHE A 1096 41.63 25.87 -52.88
CA PHE A 1096 41.08 27.21 -52.64
C PHE A 1096 41.00 27.99 -53.97
N THR A 1097 39.80 28.22 -54.49
CA THR A 1097 39.56 29.24 -55.53
C THR A 1097 38.57 30.27 -55.01
N PRO A 1098 38.66 31.57 -55.38
CA PRO A 1098 37.87 32.65 -54.76
C PRO A 1098 36.35 32.60 -55.03
N ASN A 1099 35.86 31.55 -55.68
CA ASN A 1099 34.45 31.28 -55.98
C ASN A 1099 34.12 29.76 -55.81
N SER A 1100 34.88 29.02 -54.99
CA SER A 1100 34.68 27.57 -54.85
C SER A 1100 33.40 27.26 -54.07
N SER A 1101 32.40 26.72 -54.76
CA SER A 1101 31.26 26.06 -54.12
C SER A 1101 31.75 24.87 -53.28
N CYS A 1102 31.03 24.58 -52.19
CA CYS A 1102 31.29 23.43 -51.34
C CYS A 1102 31.12 22.12 -52.15
N SER A 1103 32.21 21.65 -52.74
CA SER A 1103 32.27 20.53 -53.69
C SER A 1103 32.69 19.19 -53.07
N GLY A 1104 33.14 19.22 -51.80
CA GLY A 1104 33.36 18.04 -50.95
C GLY A 1104 32.18 17.87 -49.99
N ASP A 1105 32.45 17.97 -48.68
CA ASP A 1105 31.42 17.88 -47.65
C ASP A 1105 30.62 19.19 -47.54
N TYR A 1106 29.29 19.11 -47.44
CA TYR A 1106 28.45 20.30 -47.27
C TYR A 1106 27.10 19.99 -46.62
N ILE A 1107 26.53 20.99 -45.96
CA ILE A 1107 25.09 21.06 -45.67
C ILE A 1107 24.43 22.09 -46.59
N GLN A 1108 23.36 21.70 -47.26
CA GLN A 1108 22.52 22.57 -48.07
C GLN A 1108 21.17 22.79 -47.40
N LEU A 1109 20.70 24.04 -47.37
CA LEU A 1109 19.39 24.40 -46.83
C LEU A 1109 18.46 24.86 -47.95
N PHE A 1110 17.21 24.43 -47.91
CA PHE A 1110 16.16 24.72 -48.89
C PHE A 1110 14.95 25.34 -48.21
N ASN A 1111 14.46 26.44 -48.76
CA ASN A 1111 13.30 27.19 -48.29
C ASN A 1111 11.99 26.59 -48.82
N GLY A 1112 11.71 25.34 -48.47
CA GLY A 1112 10.51 24.60 -48.87
C GLY A 1112 10.56 23.11 -48.53
N GLU A 1113 9.59 22.34 -49.03
CA GLU A 1113 9.39 20.92 -48.67
C GLU A 1113 10.39 19.97 -49.34
N ASP A 1114 10.96 20.34 -50.50
CA ASP A 1114 11.78 19.45 -51.33
C ASP A 1114 13.03 20.13 -51.92
N SER A 1115 13.85 19.35 -52.62
CA SER A 1115 15.10 19.79 -53.25
C SER A 1115 14.87 20.70 -54.47
N TYR A 1116 13.63 20.90 -54.91
CA TYR A 1116 13.27 21.85 -55.96
C TYR A 1116 12.96 23.25 -55.38
N ALA A 1117 12.82 23.36 -54.06
CA ALA A 1117 12.61 24.63 -53.39
C ALA A 1117 13.83 25.56 -53.51
N PRO A 1118 13.65 26.90 -53.46
CA PRO A 1118 14.75 27.84 -53.51
C PRO A 1118 15.74 27.61 -52.36
N PRO A 1119 17.06 27.80 -52.57
CA PRO A 1119 18.04 27.65 -51.49
C PRO A 1119 17.84 28.71 -50.40
N LEU A 1120 17.99 28.31 -49.14
CA LEU A 1120 17.92 29.19 -47.98
C LEU A 1120 19.33 29.72 -47.66
N VAL A 1121 19.55 31.00 -47.95
CA VAL A 1121 20.85 31.68 -47.82
C VAL A 1121 20.89 32.56 -46.56
N ALA A 1122 21.86 32.33 -45.69
CA ALA A 1122 22.01 33.07 -44.44
C ALA A 1122 22.49 34.52 -44.68
N PRO A 1123 22.00 35.50 -43.90
CA PRO A 1123 22.42 36.90 -44.01
C PRO A 1123 23.95 37.03 -43.88
N ASN A 1124 24.58 37.77 -44.81
CA ASN A 1124 26.03 37.99 -44.88
C ASN A 1124 26.91 36.75 -45.13
N SER A 1125 26.37 35.59 -45.56
CA SER A 1125 27.16 34.39 -45.93
C SER A 1125 27.68 34.44 -47.38
N SER A 1126 28.91 34.00 -47.68
CA SER A 1126 29.44 33.97 -49.06
C SER A 1126 28.78 32.93 -49.98
N SER A 1127 27.81 32.15 -49.47
CA SER A 1127 27.08 31.12 -50.20
C SER A 1127 25.97 31.73 -51.07
N THR A 1128 25.90 31.33 -52.35
CA THR A 1128 24.82 31.73 -53.28
C THR A 1128 23.84 30.59 -53.59
N ASP A 1129 24.19 29.35 -53.24
CA ASP A 1129 23.43 28.13 -53.52
C ASP A 1129 22.86 27.46 -52.26
N GLY A 1130 23.01 28.11 -51.10
CA GLY A 1130 22.54 27.60 -49.81
C GLY A 1130 23.38 26.46 -49.26
N LYS A 1131 24.56 26.18 -49.86
CA LYS A 1131 25.54 25.22 -49.33
C LYS A 1131 26.50 25.87 -48.36
N TYR A 1132 26.77 25.19 -47.26
CA TYR A 1132 27.68 25.62 -46.20
C TYR A 1132 28.70 24.51 -45.91
N CYS A 1133 29.96 24.92 -45.83
CA CYS A 1133 31.12 24.09 -45.49
C CYS A 1133 32.17 24.98 -44.79
N GLY A 1134 33.24 24.38 -44.26
CA GLY A 1134 34.29 25.09 -43.53
C GLY A 1134 34.04 25.19 -42.02
N THR A 1135 34.73 26.13 -41.38
CA THR A 1135 34.67 26.32 -39.91
C THR A 1135 33.86 27.52 -39.46
N VAL A 1136 33.22 28.23 -40.40
CA VAL A 1136 32.43 29.43 -40.10
C VAL A 1136 30.96 29.06 -40.05
N SER A 1137 30.36 29.17 -38.85
CA SER A 1137 28.94 28.88 -38.64
C SER A 1137 28.03 29.89 -39.37
N PRO A 1138 26.99 29.45 -40.10
CA PRO A 1138 26.00 30.35 -40.70
C PRO A 1138 25.26 31.17 -39.62
N ARG A 1139 24.86 32.40 -39.93
CA ARG A 1139 23.97 33.17 -39.03
C ARG A 1139 22.56 32.58 -39.00
N SER A 1140 21.87 32.80 -37.89
CA SER A 1140 20.48 32.39 -37.72
C SER A 1140 19.61 32.97 -38.85
N THR A 1141 18.82 32.12 -39.49
CA THR A 1141 18.11 32.42 -40.75
C THR A 1141 16.69 31.88 -40.69
N GLU A 1142 15.73 32.62 -41.21
CA GLU A 1142 14.31 32.27 -41.19
C GLU A 1142 13.82 31.85 -42.59
N THR A 1143 12.99 30.81 -42.67
CA THR A 1143 12.34 30.40 -43.91
C THR A 1143 11.23 31.36 -44.30
N GLY A 1144 10.95 31.49 -45.59
CA GLY A 1144 9.74 32.14 -46.11
C GLY A 1144 8.56 31.18 -46.31
N SER A 1145 8.77 29.88 -46.04
CA SER A 1145 7.77 28.82 -46.13
C SER A 1145 7.55 28.16 -44.77
N SER A 1146 6.40 27.50 -44.62
CA SER A 1146 6.09 26.61 -43.49
C SER A 1146 6.86 25.28 -43.57
N PHE A 1147 7.72 25.12 -44.57
CA PHE A 1147 8.54 23.95 -44.79
C PHE A 1147 10.02 24.34 -44.93
N LEU A 1148 10.89 23.50 -44.37
CA LEU A 1148 12.34 23.56 -44.49
C LEU A 1148 12.84 22.18 -44.90
N MET A 1149 13.75 22.10 -45.86
CA MET A 1149 14.52 20.90 -46.13
C MET A 1149 16.01 21.20 -45.93
N ALA A 1150 16.71 20.32 -45.21
CA ALA A 1150 18.15 20.39 -44.99
C ALA A 1150 18.80 19.08 -45.47
N GLU A 1151 19.83 19.17 -46.30
CA GLU A 1151 20.54 18.03 -46.87
C GLU A 1151 22.03 18.10 -46.50
N PHE A 1152 22.56 17.05 -45.87
CA PHE A 1152 23.98 16.94 -45.57
C PHE A 1152 24.62 15.80 -46.35
N ILE A 1153 25.66 16.12 -47.11
CA ILE A 1153 26.44 15.18 -47.90
C ILE A 1153 27.90 15.18 -47.43
N SER A 1154 28.45 13.98 -47.15
CA SER A 1154 29.90 13.79 -46.93
C SER A 1154 30.52 12.80 -47.92
N ASP A 1155 31.78 13.04 -48.27
CA ASP A 1155 32.55 12.25 -49.22
C ASP A 1155 33.44 11.18 -48.52
N LYS A 1156 34.47 10.68 -49.22
CA LYS A 1156 35.42 9.67 -48.70
C LYS A 1156 36.53 10.26 -47.84
N SER A 1157 36.81 11.56 -47.94
CA SER A 1157 38.04 12.20 -47.46
C SER A 1157 37.81 13.58 -46.83
N GLY A 1158 37.97 13.63 -45.50
CA GLY A 1158 37.74 14.83 -44.71
C GLY A 1158 36.65 14.54 -43.68
N SER A 1159 36.85 15.01 -42.45
CA SER A 1159 35.81 15.00 -41.43
C SER A 1159 36.10 16.12 -40.44
N GLY A 1160 35.06 16.81 -40.01
CA GLY A 1160 35.10 17.85 -38.97
C GLY A 1160 34.19 17.49 -37.80
N SER A 1161 34.14 18.33 -36.77
CA SER A 1161 33.20 18.15 -35.64
C SER A 1161 31.74 18.22 -36.05
N GLY A 1162 31.45 18.63 -37.29
CA GLY A 1162 30.14 18.63 -37.89
C GLY A 1162 29.38 19.93 -37.65
N PHE A 1163 28.06 19.85 -37.60
CA PHE A 1163 27.22 21.03 -37.37
C PHE A 1163 26.09 20.68 -36.43
N SER A 1164 25.56 21.69 -35.75
CA SER A 1164 24.25 21.60 -35.15
C SER A 1164 23.52 22.92 -35.16
N PHE A 1165 22.21 22.88 -35.38
CA PHE A 1165 21.33 24.04 -35.33
C PHE A 1165 19.98 23.68 -34.74
N ASN A 1166 19.40 24.61 -34.00
CA ASN A 1166 18.04 24.48 -33.50
C ASN A 1166 17.06 24.97 -34.56
N VAL A 1167 15.92 24.30 -34.64
CA VAL A 1167 14.82 24.68 -35.52
C VAL A 1167 13.63 25.04 -34.64
N SER A 1168 13.17 26.28 -34.76
CA SER A 1168 12.06 26.83 -33.98
C SER A 1168 10.97 27.40 -34.88
N GLU A 1169 9.71 27.20 -34.49
CA GLU A 1169 8.58 27.89 -35.09
C GLU A 1169 8.56 29.38 -34.71
N VAL A 1170 8.29 30.25 -35.68
CA VAL A 1170 8.06 31.67 -35.46
C VAL A 1170 6.56 31.98 -35.63
N GLU A 1171 6.02 32.95 -34.87
CA GLU A 1171 4.60 33.30 -34.87
C GLU A 1171 4.13 33.94 -36.19
N VAL A 1172 2.80 33.95 -36.40
CA VAL A 1172 2.13 34.26 -37.68
C VAL A 1172 2.66 35.55 -38.31
N GLY A 1173 3.38 35.38 -39.41
CA GLY A 1173 3.83 36.45 -40.26
C GLY A 1173 4.11 35.89 -41.65
N CYS A 1174 3.51 36.50 -42.67
CA CYS A 1174 3.92 36.29 -44.05
C CYS A 1174 4.54 37.58 -44.57
N GLY A 1175 5.73 37.47 -45.16
CA GLY A 1175 6.57 38.64 -45.46
C GLY A 1175 8.03 38.42 -45.09
N GLY A 1176 8.87 39.44 -45.25
CA GLY A 1176 10.30 39.34 -44.94
C GLY A 1176 11.12 40.51 -45.50
N HIS A 1177 12.40 40.59 -45.12
CA HIS A 1177 13.35 41.56 -45.67
C HIS A 1177 14.28 40.89 -46.70
N LEU A 1178 14.44 41.51 -47.86
CA LEU A 1178 15.42 41.11 -48.87
C LEU A 1178 16.36 42.27 -49.17
N ASP A 1179 17.59 42.19 -48.65
CA ASP A 1179 18.63 43.17 -48.89
C ASP A 1179 19.48 42.78 -50.12
N LEU A 1180 19.27 43.48 -51.23
CA LEU A 1180 20.08 43.37 -52.43
C LEU A 1180 21.34 44.23 -52.26
N THR A 1181 22.49 43.70 -52.64
CA THR A 1181 23.80 44.38 -52.58
C THR A 1181 24.47 44.34 -53.96
N TYR A 1182 25.55 45.09 -54.17
CA TYR A 1182 26.32 45.00 -55.44
C TYR A 1182 26.88 43.59 -55.68
N GLU A 1183 27.12 42.82 -54.62
CA GLU A 1183 27.57 41.42 -54.68
C GLU A 1183 26.40 40.42 -54.79
N ARG A 1184 25.20 40.83 -54.39
CA ARG A 1184 23.96 40.03 -54.45
C ARG A 1184 22.84 40.83 -55.13
N PRO A 1185 22.84 40.91 -56.48
CA PRO A 1185 21.91 41.76 -57.21
C PRO A 1185 20.48 41.20 -57.28
N SER A 1186 20.25 39.96 -56.85
CA SER A 1186 18.96 39.27 -56.95
C SER A 1186 18.69 38.36 -55.74
N GLY A 1187 17.42 38.12 -55.43
CA GLY A 1187 16.98 37.15 -54.41
C GLY A 1187 15.55 36.67 -54.67
N TYR A 1188 15.06 35.77 -53.81
CA TYR A 1188 13.76 35.10 -53.98
C TYR A 1188 12.93 35.16 -52.69
N PHE A 1189 11.60 35.20 -52.83
CA PHE A 1189 10.64 35.04 -51.74
C PHE A 1189 9.44 34.21 -52.24
N THR A 1190 8.72 33.56 -51.32
CA THR A 1190 7.58 32.68 -51.62
C THR A 1190 6.37 33.04 -50.78
N SER A 1191 5.17 32.71 -51.26
CA SER A 1191 3.95 32.77 -50.45
C SER A 1191 3.97 31.69 -49.34
N PRO A 1192 3.22 31.89 -48.25
CA PRO A 1192 3.08 30.88 -47.20
C PRO A 1192 2.59 29.54 -47.77
N ASN A 1193 3.13 28.44 -47.24
CA ASN A 1193 2.83 27.06 -47.64
C ASN A 1193 3.26 26.67 -49.06
N TYR A 1194 3.95 27.52 -49.84
CA TYR A 1194 4.42 27.16 -51.18
C TYR A 1194 5.22 25.83 -51.16
N PRO A 1195 4.91 24.86 -52.05
CA PRO A 1195 4.09 24.96 -53.26
C PRO A 1195 2.57 24.77 -53.07
N ARG A 1196 2.10 24.54 -51.83
CA ARG A 1196 0.66 24.39 -51.51
C ARG A 1196 -0.03 25.76 -51.41
N ASN A 1197 -1.35 25.75 -51.46
CA ASN A 1197 -2.15 26.98 -51.35
C ASN A 1197 -1.93 27.68 -49.99
N TYR A 1198 -1.78 29.00 -50.04
CA TYR A 1198 -1.81 29.85 -48.84
C TYR A 1198 -3.24 29.93 -48.29
N SER A 1199 -3.38 30.33 -47.02
CA SER A 1199 -4.69 30.44 -46.36
C SER A 1199 -5.48 31.67 -46.82
N HIS A 1200 -6.82 31.59 -46.83
CA HIS A 1200 -7.69 32.71 -47.22
C HIS A 1200 -7.47 33.97 -46.35
N ASN A 1201 -7.62 35.16 -46.94
CA ASN A 1201 -7.52 36.47 -46.25
C ASN A 1201 -6.15 36.81 -45.60
N LEU A 1202 -5.04 36.35 -46.18
CA LEU A 1202 -3.68 36.70 -45.72
C LEU A 1202 -3.19 38.04 -46.30
N ASP A 1203 -2.63 38.91 -45.44
CA ASP A 1203 -1.96 40.16 -45.83
C ASP A 1203 -0.46 40.04 -45.54
N CYS A 1204 0.37 40.05 -46.59
CA CYS A 1204 1.80 39.74 -46.53
C CYS A 1204 2.67 40.89 -47.03
N ILE A 1205 3.71 41.27 -46.28
CA ILE A 1205 4.59 42.40 -46.61
C ILE A 1205 6.05 41.96 -46.78
N TRP A 1206 6.56 42.02 -48.01
CA TRP A 1206 8.00 41.88 -48.30
C TRP A 1206 8.64 43.25 -48.52
N VAL A 1207 9.73 43.51 -47.82
CA VAL A 1207 10.50 44.75 -47.95
C VAL A 1207 11.81 44.44 -48.67
N ILE A 1208 11.97 44.96 -49.88
CA ILE A 1208 13.17 44.74 -50.70
C ILE A 1208 13.98 46.02 -50.70
N LYS A 1209 15.23 45.94 -50.27
CA LYS A 1209 16.16 47.08 -50.23
C LYS A 1209 17.23 46.89 -51.29
N ALA A 1210 17.36 47.83 -52.22
CA ALA A 1210 18.43 47.83 -53.22
C ALA A 1210 19.51 48.89 -52.91
N PRO A 1211 20.74 48.74 -53.44
CA PRO A 1211 21.77 49.75 -53.33
C PRO A 1211 21.31 51.08 -53.97
N PRO A 1212 21.84 52.22 -53.51
CA PRO A 1212 21.55 53.51 -54.16
C PRO A 1212 21.90 53.44 -55.66
N THR A 1213 21.03 54.03 -56.50
CA THR A 1213 21.07 54.02 -57.98
C THR A 1213 20.64 52.73 -58.70
N LYS A 1214 20.03 51.76 -58.01
CA LYS A 1214 19.45 50.55 -58.63
C LYS A 1214 17.95 50.46 -58.38
N GLU A 1215 17.21 49.99 -59.38
CA GLU A 1215 15.77 49.72 -59.28
C GLU A 1215 15.55 48.26 -58.90
N VAL A 1216 14.48 48.00 -58.14
CA VAL A 1216 14.05 46.64 -57.77
C VAL A 1216 13.13 46.10 -58.86
N GLN A 1217 13.49 44.94 -59.44
CA GLN A 1217 12.63 44.17 -60.34
C GLN A 1217 12.14 42.91 -59.61
N VAL A 1218 10.85 42.62 -59.72
CA VAL A 1218 10.23 41.40 -59.16
C VAL A 1218 9.69 40.56 -60.32
N ASP A 1219 10.22 39.35 -60.46
CA ASP A 1219 9.80 38.39 -61.48
C ASP A 1219 9.12 37.16 -60.84
N PHE A 1220 7.91 36.82 -61.29
CA PHE A 1220 7.21 35.61 -60.83
C PHE A 1220 7.70 34.39 -61.62
N LYS A 1221 8.36 33.46 -60.93
CA LYS A 1221 8.82 32.18 -61.48
C LYS A 1221 7.69 31.14 -61.36
N GLY A 1222 6.79 31.08 -62.34
CA GLY A 1222 5.68 30.09 -62.40
C GLY A 1222 4.29 30.73 -62.45
N SER A 1223 3.24 29.94 -62.20
CA SER A 1223 1.85 30.40 -62.15
C SER A 1223 1.58 31.21 -60.86
N PHE A 1224 1.16 32.46 -61.02
CA PHE A 1224 0.80 33.36 -59.92
C PHE A 1224 -0.73 33.44 -59.79
N SER A 1225 -1.29 33.17 -58.62
CA SER A 1225 -2.74 33.19 -58.37
C SER A 1225 -3.05 33.87 -57.04
N VAL A 1226 -3.89 34.91 -57.08
CA VAL A 1226 -4.39 35.67 -55.93
C VAL A 1226 -5.90 35.45 -55.76
N GLU A 1227 -6.41 35.46 -54.53
CA GLU A 1227 -7.86 35.38 -54.26
C GLU A 1227 -8.61 36.61 -54.80
N TYR A 1228 -9.76 36.38 -55.43
CA TYR A 1228 -10.67 37.44 -55.85
C TYR A 1228 -11.51 37.91 -54.66
N SER A 1229 -11.52 39.22 -54.38
CA SER A 1229 -12.45 39.83 -53.42
C SER A 1229 -13.81 40.08 -54.08
N GLU A 1230 -14.91 39.60 -53.49
CA GLU A 1230 -16.26 40.16 -53.73
C GLU A 1230 -16.54 41.37 -52.83
#